data_AF-D1A5L3-F1
#
_entry.id   AF-D1A5L3-F1
#
_cell.length_a   1.000
_cell.length_b   1.000
_cell.length_c   1.000
_cell.angle_alpha   90.00
_cell.angle_beta   90.00
_cell.angle_gamma   90.00
#
_symmetry.space_group_name_H-M   'P 1'
#
loop_
_entity.id
_entity.type
_entity.pdbx_description
1 polymer ?
#
loop_
_entity_poly.entity_id
_entity_poly.type
_entity_poly.pdbx_seq_one_letter_code
_entity_poly.pdbx_strand_id
1 'polypeptide(L)'
;MTVPPETLPTVGAGREPAAAAVMAWLMDPSCPRLCLVTGSPATGKSSLVAWVALNSLRTGGAHAIFSARGMTLQAATWAVAEQLALPGGGPESLVERVVSDSRPVTLIVGELDECGVRMDGTEAAVIIERLLSPLLELPHVRLLVEGRPPTVEPLTLYPAETIDLDAPSLTTRQGFTAWLRQVAARRGVSDPAVVEAAATLYPNVGLAEPALRAGPGEDVPLRWLRTVPPQAWPALEALAGAYAPIGLHVWRAWTVALAGDAARGQAALSLAEPPATRIGDRYVLDCRILRERIRGLRDAATAAQVAGLLGHALFNTLPVAGGAVDWPSADPYAAAQILRHAAATGVAERLLGDPGCVVHADPIAVTAALEDLGDRAPAALTRAWEFAGPALLETSEPAERAAMLHLAARCTGGTDLAGRLAGYAAAAPWTTRWADARPGDFGTGKWAGPVDAMAFAPAGDGSRLQVAGTGTLRLLSPVDGRPVGRSPRRIPVVRALLAFTDGSALCLDGDGGLTSVQDAQDRPGAGSAAEQVRALVSGHRTAPLSALAADESGRGHVVAGDRSGTLHLWRPGAGDPGPLTWTPHLGPVTAVTCLRTRPGGHLVISGGADGAVRLWSPGEKGVDGDALLQRDCPVTAVAAAPGANGALIAAGWADGFLALWRPSTDQVLIVRLGFPVNALALAGDGTLFAGGPHGVCALGIRFDRLPRLPS
;
A
#
# COMPACT_ATOMS: atom_id res chain seq x y z
N MET A 1 -4.89 10.25 10.59
CA MET A 1 -4.31 10.69 11.87
C MET A 1 -3.59 12.02 11.66
N THR A 2 -4.10 13.09 12.25
CA THR A 2 -3.43 14.40 12.28
C THR A 2 -2.33 14.37 13.34
N VAL A 3 -1.08 14.39 12.89
CA VAL A 3 0.10 14.55 13.76
C VAL A 3 0.01 15.93 14.44
N PRO A 4 0.26 16.05 15.76
CA PRO A 4 0.23 17.34 16.45
C PRO A 4 1.20 18.35 15.81
N PRO A 5 0.95 19.67 15.96
CA PRO A 5 1.77 20.73 15.36
C PRO A 5 3.07 20.92 16.15
N GLU A 6 3.88 19.87 16.23
CA GLU A 6 5.26 19.96 16.67
C GLU A 6 6.15 20.20 15.44
N THR A 7 7.10 21.12 15.63
CA THR A 7 7.95 21.74 14.61
C THR A 7 8.47 20.73 13.61
N LEU A 8 8.24 20.99 12.32
CA LEU A 8 8.90 20.26 11.24
C LEU A 8 10.40 20.15 11.56
N PRO A 9 11.03 18.97 11.36
CA PRO A 9 12.47 18.90 11.47
C PRO A 9 13.06 19.97 10.55
N THR A 10 14.05 20.71 11.03
CA THR A 10 14.74 21.67 10.18
C THR A 10 15.44 20.92 9.05
N VAL A 11 15.44 21.50 7.84
CA VAL A 11 16.17 20.90 6.71
C VAL A 11 17.66 20.74 7.05
N GLY A 12 18.20 21.67 7.85
CA GLY A 12 19.52 21.58 8.45
C GLY A 12 20.67 21.84 7.46
N ALA A 13 21.90 21.85 7.98
CA ALA A 13 23.14 22.01 7.22
C ALA A 13 23.21 23.23 6.27
N GLY A 14 22.40 24.26 6.52
CA GLY A 14 22.31 25.45 5.67
C GLY A 14 21.45 25.28 4.42
N ARG A 15 20.66 24.20 4.31
CA ARG A 15 19.85 23.87 3.12
C ARG A 15 18.53 24.63 3.02
N GLU A 16 18.32 25.67 3.83
CA GLU A 16 17.10 26.49 3.78
C GLU A 16 16.83 27.10 2.40
N PRO A 17 17.83 27.60 1.63
CA PRO A 17 17.59 28.12 0.28
C PRO A 17 17.17 27.02 -0.70
N ALA A 18 17.77 25.82 -0.63
CA ALA A 18 17.37 24.69 -1.45
C ALA A 18 15.92 24.25 -1.14
N ALA A 19 15.56 24.17 0.14
CA ALA A 19 14.20 23.87 0.57
C ALA A 19 13.21 24.93 0.07
N ALA A 20 13.56 26.21 0.16
CA ALA A 20 12.72 27.29 -0.35
C ALA A 20 12.52 27.19 -1.87
N ALA A 21 13.56 26.85 -2.64
CA ALA A 21 13.46 26.66 -4.09
C ALA A 21 12.52 25.49 -4.45
N VAL A 22 12.63 24.34 -3.78
CA VAL A 22 11.73 23.20 -4.01
C VAL A 22 10.28 23.58 -3.66
N MET A 23 10.07 24.24 -2.52
CA MET A 23 8.71 24.63 -2.11
C MET A 23 8.11 25.69 -3.04
N ALA A 24 8.92 26.63 -3.55
CA ALA A 24 8.47 27.59 -4.56
C ALA A 24 7.99 26.86 -5.83
N TRP A 25 8.75 25.88 -6.32
CA TRP A 25 8.34 25.05 -7.44
C TRP A 25 7.06 24.26 -7.16
N LEU A 26 6.88 23.70 -5.97
CA LEU A 26 5.65 22.97 -5.61
C LEU A 26 4.41 23.86 -5.63
N MET A 27 4.55 25.13 -5.22
CA MET A 27 3.44 26.07 -5.09
C MET A 27 3.14 26.88 -6.35
N ASP A 28 4.10 26.98 -7.27
CA ASP A 28 3.96 27.77 -8.50
C ASP A 28 3.63 26.87 -9.72
N PRO A 29 2.37 26.87 -10.20
CA PRO A 29 1.99 26.07 -11.35
C PRO A 29 2.64 26.55 -12.66
N SER A 30 3.20 27.76 -12.72
CA SER A 30 3.85 28.31 -13.91
C SER A 30 5.26 27.79 -14.13
N CYS A 31 5.90 27.24 -13.09
CA CYS A 31 7.19 26.56 -13.24
C CYS A 31 7.08 25.35 -14.18
N PRO A 32 8.20 24.93 -14.82
CA PRO A 32 8.24 23.71 -15.60
C PRO A 32 7.70 22.50 -14.81
N ARG A 33 7.04 21.56 -15.49
CA ARG A 33 6.40 20.40 -14.82
C ARG A 33 7.39 19.40 -14.25
N LEU A 34 8.67 19.51 -14.58
CA LEU A 34 9.75 18.71 -14.01
C LEU A 34 10.62 19.56 -13.07
N CYS A 35 10.91 19.04 -11.88
CA CYS A 35 11.93 19.55 -10.97
C CYS A 35 12.98 18.47 -10.71
N LEU A 36 14.25 18.77 -10.98
CA LEU A 36 15.37 17.87 -10.72
C LEU A 36 16.12 18.31 -9.46
N VAL A 37 16.19 17.45 -8.46
CA VAL A 37 17.08 17.64 -7.30
C VAL A 37 18.34 16.82 -7.53
N THR A 38 19.44 17.50 -7.86
CA THR A 38 20.69 16.84 -8.27
C THR A 38 21.92 17.40 -7.54
N GLY A 39 23.09 16.90 -7.91
CA GLY A 39 24.39 17.27 -7.34
C GLY A 39 25.23 16.06 -6.99
N SER A 40 26.49 16.33 -6.65
CA SER A 40 27.53 15.34 -6.36
C SER A 40 27.13 14.34 -5.26
N PRO A 41 27.81 13.19 -5.17
CA PRO A 41 27.56 12.25 -4.09
C PRO A 41 27.70 12.91 -2.71
N ALA A 42 26.86 12.47 -1.76
CA ALA A 42 26.85 12.90 -0.36
C ALA A 42 26.46 14.38 -0.11
N THR A 43 25.93 15.11 -1.10
CA THR A 43 25.48 16.50 -0.92
C THR A 43 24.21 16.66 -0.07
N GLY A 44 23.53 15.57 0.32
CA GLY A 44 22.32 15.63 1.17
C GLY A 44 21.00 15.72 0.40
N LYS A 45 20.99 15.32 -0.88
CA LYS A 45 19.79 15.27 -1.74
C LYS A 45 18.62 14.52 -1.09
N SER A 46 18.84 13.27 -0.68
CA SER A 46 17.80 12.43 -0.09
C SER A 46 17.24 13.00 1.22
N SER A 47 18.07 13.69 2.02
CA SER A 47 17.60 14.39 3.23
C SER A 47 16.70 15.59 2.89
N LEU A 48 17.03 16.35 1.85
CA LEU A 48 16.19 17.44 1.36
C LEU A 48 14.85 16.90 0.83
N VAL A 49 14.87 15.86 0.01
CA VAL A 49 13.64 15.28 -0.57
C VAL A 49 12.78 14.60 0.48
N ALA A 50 13.37 13.93 1.47
CA ALA A 50 12.63 13.40 2.62
C ALA A 50 11.95 14.52 3.43
N TRP A 51 12.62 15.67 3.60
CA TRP A 51 12.01 16.83 4.25
C TRP A 51 10.83 17.38 3.42
N VAL A 52 10.98 17.49 2.11
CA VAL A 52 9.91 17.94 1.19
C VAL A 52 8.72 16.97 1.22
N ALA A 53 8.99 15.67 1.23
CA ALA A 53 7.98 14.62 1.32
C ALA A 53 7.12 14.78 2.58
N LEU A 54 7.76 14.92 3.74
CA LEU A 54 7.07 15.11 5.03
C LEU A 54 6.22 16.39 5.06
N ASN A 55 6.67 17.47 4.42
CA ASN A 55 5.90 18.70 4.27
C ASN A 55 4.69 18.51 3.34
N SER A 56 4.87 17.80 2.24
CA SER A 56 3.84 17.56 1.22
C SER A 56 2.70 16.71 1.79
N LEU A 57 2.99 15.70 2.61
CA LEU A 57 1.98 14.90 3.31
C LEU A 57 1.06 15.71 4.24
N ARG A 58 1.54 16.85 4.76
CA ARG A 58 0.73 17.74 5.63
C ARG A 58 -0.09 18.75 4.86
N THR A 59 0.44 19.22 3.73
CA THR A 59 -0.12 20.33 2.95
C THR A 59 -0.94 19.89 1.74
N GLY A 60 -0.89 18.59 1.38
CA GLY A 60 -1.49 18.09 0.16
C GLY A 60 -0.70 18.48 -1.11
N GLY A 61 0.58 18.85 -0.97
CA GLY A 61 1.40 19.33 -2.08
C GLY A 61 1.85 18.25 -3.08
N ALA A 62 1.74 16.97 -2.71
CA ALA A 62 2.08 15.84 -3.57
C ALA A 62 1.04 14.72 -3.44
N HIS A 63 0.81 14.03 -4.56
CA HIS A 63 -0.19 12.97 -4.71
C HIS A 63 0.43 11.57 -4.63
N ALA A 64 1.71 11.43 -5.01
CA ALA A 64 2.49 10.23 -4.68
C ALA A 64 3.93 10.60 -4.32
N ILE A 65 4.49 9.89 -3.34
CA ILE A 65 5.83 10.11 -2.80
C ILE A 65 6.45 8.77 -2.46
N PHE A 66 7.54 8.40 -3.13
CA PHE A 66 8.26 7.16 -2.82
C PHE A 66 9.76 7.28 -3.10
N SER A 67 10.54 6.44 -2.42
CA SER A 67 11.93 6.19 -2.78
C SER A 67 11.99 5.08 -3.82
N ALA A 68 12.71 5.31 -4.91
CA ALA A 68 12.98 4.30 -5.94
C ALA A 68 14.05 3.29 -5.49
N ARG A 69 14.59 3.42 -4.28
CA ARG A 69 15.65 2.56 -3.75
C ARG A 69 15.25 1.09 -3.80
N GLY A 70 16.06 0.31 -4.51
CA GLY A 70 15.86 -1.12 -4.66
C GLY A 70 14.74 -1.52 -5.62
N MET A 71 13.99 -0.57 -6.18
CA MET A 71 12.81 -0.81 -7.02
C MET A 71 13.18 -1.11 -8.46
N THR A 72 12.43 -2.02 -9.07
CA THR A 72 12.37 -2.24 -10.52
C THR A 72 11.28 -1.36 -11.14
N LEU A 73 11.17 -1.38 -12.48
CA LEU A 73 10.07 -0.72 -13.19
C LEU A 73 8.69 -1.09 -12.63
N GLN A 74 8.44 -2.37 -12.36
CA GLN A 74 7.13 -2.82 -11.86
C GLN A 74 6.87 -2.37 -10.43
N ALA A 75 7.86 -2.44 -9.54
CA ALA A 75 7.73 -1.93 -8.17
C ALA A 75 7.47 -0.41 -8.14
N ALA A 76 8.17 0.36 -8.98
CA ALA A 76 7.93 1.81 -9.11
C ALA A 76 6.53 2.11 -9.68
N THR A 77 6.08 1.33 -10.67
CA THR A 77 4.73 1.43 -11.24
C THR A 77 3.66 1.19 -10.17
N TRP A 78 3.82 0.14 -9.36
CA TRP A 78 2.88 -0.17 -8.28
C TRP A 78 2.90 0.85 -7.16
N ALA A 79 4.05 1.45 -6.85
CA ALA A 79 4.13 2.54 -5.88
C ALA A 79 3.32 3.77 -6.33
N VAL A 80 3.35 4.10 -7.64
CA VAL A 80 2.51 5.18 -8.21
C VAL A 80 1.04 4.78 -8.22
N ALA A 81 0.72 3.56 -8.68
CA ALA A 81 -0.66 3.09 -8.77
C ALA A 81 -1.35 3.11 -7.40
N GLU A 82 -0.69 2.61 -6.37
CA GLU A 82 -1.21 2.55 -5.01
C GLU A 82 -1.54 3.96 -4.49
N GLN A 83 -0.59 4.90 -4.56
CA GLN A 83 -0.76 6.23 -3.98
C GLN A 83 -1.75 7.10 -4.75
N LEU A 84 -1.91 6.86 -6.05
CA LEU A 84 -2.97 7.48 -6.87
C LEU A 84 -4.32 6.77 -6.75
N ALA A 85 -4.42 5.74 -5.90
CA ALA A 85 -5.64 4.96 -5.70
C ALA A 85 -6.13 4.28 -6.99
N LEU A 86 -5.18 3.90 -7.85
CA LEU A 86 -5.41 3.22 -9.11
C LEU A 86 -5.18 1.70 -8.94
N PRO A 87 -5.92 0.85 -9.66
CA PRO A 87 -5.66 -0.58 -9.59
C PRO A 87 -4.25 -0.92 -10.12
N GLY A 88 -3.75 -2.09 -9.76
CA GLY A 88 -2.46 -2.59 -10.26
C GLY A 88 -2.43 -2.80 -11.77
N GLY A 89 -1.24 -3.05 -12.29
CA GLY A 89 -0.95 -3.30 -13.69
C GLY A 89 0.52 -3.07 -14.03
N GLY A 90 0.85 -3.11 -15.31
CA GLY A 90 2.13 -2.62 -15.85
C GLY A 90 2.11 -1.10 -16.10
N PRO A 91 3.26 -0.50 -16.45
CA PRO A 91 3.40 0.94 -16.61
C PRO A 91 2.46 1.53 -17.67
N GLU A 92 2.21 0.80 -18.77
CA GLU A 92 1.31 1.26 -19.84
C GLU A 92 -0.13 1.40 -19.34
N SER A 93 -0.62 0.40 -18.60
CA SER A 93 -1.97 0.44 -18.03
C SER A 93 -2.12 1.53 -16.96
N LEU A 94 -1.06 1.82 -16.21
CA LEU A 94 -1.05 2.93 -15.27
C LEU A 94 -1.16 4.27 -16.01
N VAL A 95 -0.35 4.49 -17.04
CA VAL A 95 -0.36 5.72 -17.84
C VAL A 95 -1.73 5.95 -18.48
N GLU A 96 -2.35 4.93 -19.08
CA GLU A 96 -3.71 5.02 -19.64
C GLU A 96 -4.76 5.46 -18.62
N ARG A 97 -4.62 5.01 -17.35
CA ARG A 97 -5.52 5.40 -16.27
C ARG A 97 -5.28 6.83 -15.81
N VAL A 98 -4.01 7.25 -15.70
CA VAL A 98 -3.67 8.64 -15.38
C VAL A 98 -4.10 9.59 -16.52
N VAL A 99 -4.07 9.15 -17.78
CA VAL A 99 -4.65 9.89 -18.92
C VAL A 99 -6.16 10.12 -18.73
N SER A 100 -6.86 9.11 -18.23
CA SER A 100 -8.31 9.16 -18.01
C SER A 100 -8.72 9.97 -16.76
N ASP A 101 -7.79 10.21 -15.84
CA ASP A 101 -7.97 11.02 -14.64
C ASP A 101 -7.42 12.43 -14.86
N SER A 102 -8.31 13.42 -15.03
CA SER A 102 -7.92 14.80 -15.33
C SER A 102 -7.48 15.60 -14.10
N ARG A 103 -7.42 15.00 -12.91
CA ARG A 103 -6.99 15.70 -11.69
C ARG A 103 -5.51 16.07 -11.79
N PRO A 104 -5.08 17.23 -11.27
CA PRO A 104 -3.66 17.53 -11.15
C PRO A 104 -2.93 16.45 -10.34
N VAL A 105 -1.78 15.98 -10.82
CA VAL A 105 -0.96 14.97 -10.15
C VAL A 105 0.45 15.50 -9.96
N THR A 106 0.97 15.40 -8.75
CA THR A 106 2.36 15.75 -8.40
C THR A 106 3.02 14.53 -7.79
N LEU A 107 4.07 14.01 -8.43
CA LEU A 107 4.82 12.84 -7.95
C LEU A 107 6.21 13.26 -7.46
N ILE A 108 6.65 12.70 -6.34
CA ILE A 108 8.00 12.87 -5.78
C ILE A 108 8.71 11.52 -5.79
N VAL A 109 9.80 11.42 -6.56
CA VAL A 109 10.60 10.20 -6.72
C VAL A 109 12.00 10.45 -6.13
N GLY A 110 12.29 9.83 -5.00
CA GLY A 110 13.59 9.89 -4.32
C GLY A 110 14.56 8.79 -4.76
N GLU A 111 15.86 9.01 -4.57
CA GLU A 111 16.94 8.01 -4.70
C GLU A 111 16.90 7.21 -6.02
N LEU A 112 16.63 7.86 -7.16
CA LEU A 112 16.57 7.16 -8.46
C LEU A 112 17.90 6.48 -8.81
N ASP A 113 19.02 6.98 -8.30
CA ASP A 113 20.35 6.38 -8.47
C ASP A 113 20.59 5.15 -7.56
N GLU A 114 19.59 4.73 -6.77
CA GLU A 114 19.60 3.47 -6.00
C GLU A 114 18.50 2.50 -6.45
N CYS A 115 17.84 2.71 -7.58
CA CYS A 115 16.92 1.71 -8.11
C CYS A 115 17.66 0.43 -8.56
N GLY A 116 16.90 -0.64 -8.81
CA GLY A 116 17.41 -1.96 -9.15
C GLY A 116 17.69 -2.85 -7.95
N VAL A 117 17.71 -4.16 -8.21
CA VAL A 117 17.74 -5.22 -7.17
C VAL A 117 18.88 -5.02 -6.17
N ARG A 118 20.04 -4.56 -6.66
CA ARG A 118 21.30 -4.37 -5.93
C ARG A 118 21.55 -2.93 -5.45
N MET A 119 20.56 -2.06 -5.61
CA MET A 119 20.61 -0.64 -5.26
C MET A 119 21.79 0.10 -5.92
N ASP A 120 21.95 -0.08 -7.23
CA ASP A 120 23.07 0.44 -8.02
C ASP A 120 22.65 1.32 -9.20
N GLY A 121 21.35 1.63 -9.31
CA GLY A 121 20.80 2.52 -10.33
C GLY A 121 20.59 1.87 -11.70
N THR A 122 20.75 0.54 -11.80
CA THR A 122 20.65 -0.21 -13.07
C THR A 122 19.28 -0.12 -13.74
N GLU A 123 18.22 0.08 -12.96
CA GLU A 123 16.84 0.23 -13.46
C GLU A 123 16.47 1.67 -13.83
N ALA A 124 17.37 2.66 -13.65
CA ALA A 124 17.00 4.06 -13.74
C ALA A 124 16.56 4.44 -15.15
N ALA A 125 17.30 3.97 -16.15
CA ALA A 125 17.00 4.24 -17.56
C ALA A 125 15.62 3.71 -17.95
N VAL A 126 15.28 2.47 -17.57
CA VAL A 126 14.00 1.86 -17.92
C VAL A 126 12.83 2.47 -17.14
N ILE A 127 13.04 2.85 -15.88
CA ILE A 127 12.03 3.60 -15.09
C ILE A 127 11.77 4.97 -15.73
N ILE A 128 12.82 5.69 -16.15
CA ILE A 128 12.68 6.98 -16.83
C ILE A 128 11.94 6.81 -18.16
N GLU A 129 12.36 5.85 -18.98
CA GLU A 129 11.83 5.65 -20.33
C GLU A 129 10.37 5.18 -20.32
N ARG A 130 10.03 4.20 -19.48
CA ARG A 130 8.73 3.51 -19.55
C ARG A 130 7.70 4.02 -18.54
N LEU A 131 8.11 4.78 -17.52
CA LEU A 131 7.19 5.29 -16.50
C LEU A 131 7.24 6.82 -16.40
N LEU A 132 8.39 7.41 -16.08
CA LEU A 132 8.46 8.85 -15.78
C LEU A 132 8.26 9.72 -17.02
N SER A 133 8.86 9.36 -18.16
CA SER A 133 8.73 10.09 -19.43
C SER A 133 7.28 10.10 -19.95
N PRO A 134 6.58 8.95 -20.07
CA PRO A 134 5.17 8.94 -20.44
C PRO A 134 4.27 9.75 -19.49
N LEU A 135 4.54 9.72 -18.19
CA LEU A 135 3.82 10.54 -17.22
C LEU A 135 4.11 12.04 -17.42
N LEU A 136 5.34 12.42 -17.75
CA LEU A 136 5.70 13.81 -18.10
C LEU A 136 5.05 14.29 -19.41
N GLU A 137 4.63 13.44 -20.32
CA GLU A 137 3.87 13.88 -21.50
C GLU A 137 2.46 14.38 -21.14
N LEU A 138 1.94 14.01 -19.96
CA LEU A 138 0.59 14.38 -19.54
C LEU A 138 0.55 15.79 -18.94
N PRO A 139 -0.31 16.70 -19.45
CA PRO A 139 -0.27 18.12 -19.09
C PRO A 139 -0.63 18.39 -17.62
N HIS A 140 -1.39 17.49 -16.99
CA HIS A 140 -1.80 17.57 -15.59
C HIS A 140 -0.82 16.93 -14.61
N VAL A 141 0.28 16.32 -15.09
CA VAL A 141 1.28 15.67 -14.24
C VAL A 141 2.53 16.54 -14.07
N ARG A 142 3.00 16.65 -12.82
CA ARG A 142 4.28 17.25 -12.42
C ARG A 142 5.14 16.21 -11.69
N LEU A 143 6.44 16.22 -11.94
CA LEU A 143 7.40 15.32 -11.29
C LEU A 143 8.50 16.11 -10.57
N LEU A 144 8.80 15.72 -9.34
CA LEU A 144 10.07 16.02 -8.68
C LEU A 144 10.89 14.74 -8.64
N VAL A 145 12.09 14.76 -9.22
CA VAL A 145 12.97 13.58 -9.29
C VAL A 145 14.32 13.89 -8.65
N GLU A 146 14.71 13.05 -7.69
CA GLU A 146 16.04 13.07 -7.09
C GLU A 146 16.96 12.07 -7.76
N GLY A 147 18.18 12.48 -8.10
CA GLY A 147 19.23 11.56 -8.50
C GLY A 147 20.56 12.23 -8.78
N ARG A 148 21.60 11.41 -9.00
CA ARG A 148 22.92 11.90 -9.44
C ARG A 148 22.85 12.40 -10.88
N PRO A 149 23.75 13.32 -11.29
CA PRO A 149 23.71 13.88 -12.64
C PRO A 149 23.63 12.84 -13.77
N PRO A 150 24.42 11.74 -13.77
CA PRO A 150 24.31 10.73 -14.84
C PRO A 150 22.98 9.99 -14.85
N THR A 151 22.33 9.85 -13.70
CA THR A 151 21.06 9.13 -13.55
C THR A 151 19.89 9.96 -14.10
N VAL A 152 19.90 11.27 -13.85
CA VAL A 152 18.81 12.18 -14.26
C VAL A 152 19.08 12.86 -15.61
N GLU A 153 20.26 12.68 -16.20
CA GLU A 153 20.64 13.23 -17.51
C GLU A 153 19.55 13.02 -18.58
N PRO A 154 18.94 11.82 -18.73
CA PRO A 154 17.90 11.62 -19.74
C PRO A 154 16.66 12.53 -19.56
N LEU A 155 16.38 12.96 -18.32
CA LEU A 155 15.25 13.85 -18.01
C LEU A 155 15.54 15.33 -18.35
N THR A 156 16.80 15.70 -18.59
CA THR A 156 17.18 17.08 -18.97
C THR A 156 16.71 17.48 -20.37
N LEU A 157 16.23 16.51 -21.16
CA LEU A 157 15.57 16.76 -22.45
C LEU A 157 14.21 17.47 -22.29
N TYR A 158 13.61 17.42 -21.11
CA TYR A 158 12.37 18.12 -20.78
C TYR A 158 12.68 19.48 -20.13
N PRO A 159 11.84 20.51 -20.34
CA PRO A 159 11.94 21.74 -19.56
C PRO A 159 11.85 21.44 -18.06
N ALA A 160 12.89 21.78 -17.31
CA ALA A 160 13.02 21.44 -15.91
C ALA A 160 13.54 22.61 -15.06
N GLU A 161 13.00 22.74 -13.85
CA GLU A 161 13.66 23.49 -12.78
C GLU A 161 14.75 22.60 -12.17
N THR A 162 16.03 23.01 -12.23
CA THR A 162 17.15 22.20 -11.71
C THR A 162 17.68 22.79 -10.40
N ILE A 163 17.55 22.04 -9.31
CA ILE A 163 18.05 22.36 -7.98
C ILE A 163 19.33 21.54 -7.76
N ASP A 164 20.45 22.08 -8.24
CA ASP A 164 21.77 21.46 -8.11
C ASP A 164 22.43 21.80 -6.77
N LEU A 165 22.47 20.83 -5.86
CA LEU A 165 22.99 21.00 -4.50
C LEU A 165 24.50 21.23 -4.42
N ASP A 166 25.24 21.13 -5.53
CA ASP A 166 26.63 21.59 -5.64
C ASP A 166 26.73 23.12 -5.73
N ALA A 167 25.65 23.81 -6.13
CA ALA A 167 25.62 25.26 -6.21
C ALA A 167 25.70 25.90 -4.81
N PRO A 168 26.71 26.75 -4.54
CA PRO A 168 26.84 27.46 -3.27
C PRO A 168 25.62 28.28 -2.86
N SER A 169 24.92 28.87 -3.84
CA SER A 169 23.72 29.69 -3.60
C SER A 169 22.60 28.92 -2.89
N LEU A 170 22.57 27.59 -3.01
CA LEU A 170 21.56 26.73 -2.42
C LEU A 170 21.92 26.23 -1.00
N THR A 171 23.07 26.67 -0.45
CA THR A 171 23.50 26.34 0.91
C THR A 171 24.04 27.57 1.63
N THR A 172 23.46 27.96 2.76
CA THR A 172 24.00 29.05 3.58
C THR A 172 25.32 28.63 4.22
N ARG A 173 26.39 29.37 3.95
CA ARG A 173 27.73 29.08 4.54
C ARG A 173 27.69 29.14 6.08
N GLN A 174 26.91 30.05 6.65
CA GLN A 174 26.73 30.15 8.11
C GLN A 174 26.02 28.90 8.66
N GLY A 175 24.91 28.47 8.05
CA GLY A 175 24.17 27.29 8.48
C GLY A 175 24.98 26.00 8.35
N PHE A 176 25.70 25.84 7.24
CA PHE A 176 26.64 24.73 7.02
C PHE A 176 27.73 24.69 8.11
N THR A 177 28.36 25.82 8.40
CA THR A 177 29.44 25.89 9.40
C THR A 177 28.93 25.60 10.81
N ALA A 178 27.74 26.11 11.17
CA ALA A 178 27.11 25.84 12.45
C ALA A 178 26.77 24.35 12.61
N TRP A 179 26.18 23.75 11.58
CA TRP A 179 25.92 22.31 11.53
C TRP A 179 27.21 21.48 11.68
N LEU A 180 28.27 21.81 10.94
CA LEU A 180 29.53 21.07 11.00
C LEU A 180 30.16 21.12 12.40
N ARG A 181 30.09 22.27 13.08
CA ARG A 181 30.54 22.40 14.49
C ARG A 181 29.74 21.49 15.43
N GLN A 182 28.42 21.38 15.24
CA GLN A 182 27.59 20.47 16.03
C GLN A 182 27.94 19.00 15.76
N VAL A 183 28.21 18.64 14.51
CA VAL A 183 28.68 17.30 14.14
C VAL A 183 30.05 17.01 14.79
N ALA A 184 31.01 17.94 14.68
CA ALA A 184 32.33 17.81 15.27
C ALA A 184 32.26 17.62 16.80
N ALA A 185 31.44 18.42 17.50
CA ALA A 185 31.23 18.29 18.93
C ALA A 185 30.65 16.90 19.31
N ARG A 186 29.65 16.41 18.56
CA ARG A 186 29.09 15.06 18.78
C ARG A 186 30.09 13.93 18.54
N ARG A 187 31.06 14.15 17.64
CA ARG A 187 32.13 13.21 17.32
C ARG A 187 33.38 13.39 18.19
N GLY A 188 33.38 14.31 19.16
CA GLY A 188 34.51 14.58 20.04
C GLY A 188 35.70 15.27 19.38
N VAL A 189 35.49 15.92 18.23
CA VAL A 189 36.53 16.69 17.52
C VAL A 189 36.51 18.13 18.03
N SER A 190 37.50 18.49 18.84
CA SER A 190 37.58 19.79 19.52
C SER A 190 38.54 20.80 18.86
N ASP A 191 39.44 20.34 17.99
CA ASP A 191 40.42 21.21 17.30
C ASP A 191 39.71 22.12 16.27
N PRO A 192 39.67 23.46 16.49
CA PRO A 192 39.02 24.39 15.58
C PRO A 192 39.64 24.38 14.17
N ALA A 193 40.95 24.13 14.05
CA ALA A 193 41.65 24.11 12.76
C ALA A 193 41.18 22.93 11.90
N VAL A 194 40.90 21.78 12.52
CA VAL A 194 40.33 20.60 11.82
C VAL A 194 38.91 20.89 11.33
N VAL A 195 38.09 21.55 12.16
CA VAL A 195 36.72 21.91 11.78
C VAL A 195 36.71 22.96 10.66
N GLU A 196 37.58 23.96 10.74
CA GLU A 196 37.73 25.00 9.70
C GLU A 196 38.26 24.41 8.38
N ALA A 197 39.23 23.49 8.46
CA ALA A 197 39.73 22.76 7.31
C ALA A 197 38.64 21.89 6.66
N ALA A 198 37.84 21.16 7.44
CA ALA A 198 36.70 20.40 6.92
C ALA A 198 35.60 21.31 6.33
N ALA A 199 35.43 22.53 6.86
CA ALA A 199 34.47 23.51 6.34
C ALA A 199 34.78 23.98 4.91
N THR A 200 36.01 23.76 4.43
CA THR A 200 36.41 24.05 3.03
C THR A 200 35.69 23.17 2.01
N LEU A 201 35.14 22.02 2.42
CA LEU A 201 34.35 21.12 1.57
C LEU A 201 32.93 21.61 1.30
N TYR A 202 32.58 22.80 1.80
CA TYR A 202 31.33 23.48 1.44
C TYR A 202 31.10 23.51 -0.08
N PRO A 203 29.88 23.22 -0.57
CA PRO A 203 28.65 22.92 0.19
C PRO A 203 28.39 21.41 0.43
N ASN A 204 29.38 20.53 0.26
CA ASN A 204 29.19 19.08 0.39
C ASN A 204 29.13 18.62 1.85
N VAL A 205 27.91 18.46 2.37
CA VAL A 205 27.63 18.06 3.76
C VAL A 205 28.19 16.68 4.10
N GLY A 206 27.99 15.69 3.24
CA GLY A 206 28.31 14.30 3.57
C GLY A 206 29.79 13.94 3.44
N LEU A 207 30.60 14.76 2.74
CA LEU A 207 32.06 14.64 2.76
C LEU A 207 32.70 15.42 3.93
N ALA A 208 32.05 16.50 4.40
CA ALA A 208 32.56 17.32 5.48
C ALA A 208 32.70 16.54 6.79
N GLU A 209 31.76 15.65 7.11
CA GLU A 209 31.83 14.82 8.31
C GLU A 209 33.01 13.83 8.29
N PRO A 210 33.20 12.97 7.26
CA PRO A 210 34.40 12.13 7.14
C PRO A 210 35.72 12.91 7.18
N ALA A 211 35.74 14.14 6.66
CA ALA A 211 36.93 14.99 6.66
C ALA A 211 37.35 15.45 8.06
N LEU A 212 36.44 15.49 9.04
CA LEU A 212 36.81 15.77 10.44
C LEU A 212 37.80 14.73 11.01
N ARG A 213 37.83 13.52 10.45
CA ARG A 213 38.77 12.46 10.84
C ARG A 213 39.95 12.32 9.87
N ALA A 214 39.71 12.47 8.57
CA ALA A 214 40.71 12.20 7.53
C ALA A 214 41.49 13.44 7.06
N GLY A 215 41.03 14.64 7.41
CA GLY A 215 41.42 15.92 6.81
C GLY A 215 40.75 16.15 5.44
N PRO A 216 40.62 17.42 5.00
CA PRO A 216 40.09 17.75 3.68
C PRO A 216 41.08 17.38 2.56
N GLY A 217 40.57 17.23 1.33
CA GLY A 217 41.38 17.01 0.12
C GLY A 217 40.57 16.39 -1.02
N GLU A 218 41.24 16.04 -2.12
CA GLU A 218 40.59 15.55 -3.34
C GLU A 218 39.85 14.21 -3.16
N ASP A 219 40.34 13.29 -2.32
CA ASP A 219 39.71 11.99 -2.04
C ASP A 219 39.60 11.73 -0.52
N VAL A 220 38.67 12.43 0.12
CA VAL A 220 38.34 12.26 1.55
C VAL A 220 37.99 10.79 1.88
N PRO A 221 37.16 10.07 1.08
CA PRO A 221 36.84 8.66 1.35
C PRO A 221 38.06 7.75 1.47
N LEU A 222 39.00 7.82 0.52
CA LEU A 222 40.19 6.97 0.55
C LEU A 222 41.12 7.33 1.72
N ARG A 223 41.28 8.62 2.03
CA ARG A 223 42.07 9.06 3.18
C ARG A 223 41.45 8.57 4.48
N TRP A 224 40.13 8.65 4.61
CA TRP A 224 39.41 8.12 5.76
C TRP A 224 39.67 6.62 5.93
N LEU A 225 39.57 5.84 4.84
CA LEU A 225 39.84 4.40 4.86
C LEU A 225 41.28 4.07 5.28
N ARG A 226 42.26 4.90 4.91
CA ARG A 226 43.67 4.76 5.36
C ARG A 226 43.86 5.02 6.86
N THR A 227 42.93 5.72 7.52
CA THR A 227 42.97 5.89 8.98
C THR A 227 42.51 4.65 9.75
N VAL A 228 41.92 3.67 9.05
CA VAL A 228 41.42 2.44 9.65
C VAL A 228 42.50 1.35 9.59
N PRO A 229 42.77 0.63 10.70
CA PRO A 229 43.71 -0.49 10.69
C PRO A 229 43.31 -1.56 9.65
N PRO A 230 44.27 -2.18 8.92
CA PRO A 230 43.99 -3.23 7.95
C PRO A 230 43.14 -4.39 8.51
N GLN A 231 43.29 -4.69 9.80
CA GLN A 231 42.58 -5.77 10.49
C GLN A 231 41.08 -5.50 10.64
N ALA A 232 40.62 -4.25 10.55
CA ALA A 232 39.19 -3.90 10.58
C ALA A 232 38.47 -4.07 9.23
N TRP A 233 39.21 -4.30 8.14
CA TRP A 233 38.62 -4.37 6.79
C TRP A 233 37.50 -5.40 6.64
N PRO A 234 37.63 -6.65 7.11
CA PRO A 234 36.54 -7.63 6.99
C PRO A 234 35.22 -7.14 7.60
N ALA A 235 35.28 -6.40 8.71
CA ALA A 235 34.09 -5.86 9.38
C ALA A 235 33.50 -4.66 8.64
N LEU A 236 34.34 -3.78 8.08
CA LEU A 236 33.88 -2.67 7.23
C LEU A 236 33.32 -3.17 5.89
N GLU A 237 33.93 -4.20 5.32
CA GLU A 237 33.43 -4.87 4.11
C GLU A 237 32.06 -5.52 4.32
N ALA A 238 31.84 -6.12 5.49
CA ALA A 238 30.54 -6.64 5.88
C ALA A 238 29.48 -5.51 5.93
N LEU A 239 29.79 -4.37 6.58
CA LEU A 239 28.87 -3.22 6.61
C LEU A 239 28.65 -2.62 5.21
N ALA A 240 29.68 -2.60 4.36
CA ALA A 240 29.57 -2.09 3.00
C ALA A 240 28.70 -2.99 2.10
N GLY A 241 28.60 -4.28 2.42
CA GLY A 241 27.71 -5.24 1.77
C GLY A 241 26.25 -5.18 2.26
N ALA A 242 25.96 -4.38 3.29
CA ALA A 242 24.61 -4.29 3.85
C ALA A 242 23.70 -3.33 3.05
N TYR A 243 22.45 -3.75 2.82
CA TYR A 243 21.42 -2.95 2.16
C TYR A 243 20.66 -2.03 3.13
N ALA A 244 20.72 -2.33 4.43
CA ALA A 244 20.10 -1.63 5.55
C ALA A 244 20.93 -1.86 6.83
N PRO A 245 20.70 -1.13 7.94
CA PRO A 245 21.42 -1.37 9.20
C PRO A 245 21.25 -2.81 9.69
N ILE A 246 22.35 -3.44 10.11
CA ILE A 246 22.40 -4.85 10.52
C ILE A 246 22.62 -5.00 12.03
N GLY A 247 22.02 -6.03 12.62
CA GLY A 247 22.28 -6.39 14.01
C GLY A 247 23.69 -6.96 14.22
N LEU A 248 24.17 -6.96 15.47
CA LEU A 248 25.50 -7.48 15.82
C LEU A 248 25.68 -8.96 15.41
N HIS A 249 24.61 -9.76 15.46
CA HIS A 249 24.66 -11.17 15.09
C HIS A 249 25.04 -11.35 13.61
N VAL A 250 24.31 -10.68 12.70
CA VAL A 250 24.60 -10.70 11.26
C VAL A 250 25.97 -10.09 10.98
N TRP A 251 26.31 -8.96 11.61
CA TRP A 251 27.61 -8.31 11.41
C TRP A 251 28.77 -9.24 11.78
N ARG A 252 28.64 -9.97 12.90
CA ARG A 252 29.63 -10.96 13.32
C ARG A 252 29.73 -12.12 12.35
N ALA A 253 28.61 -12.71 11.93
CA ALA A 253 28.62 -13.83 10.99
C ALA A 253 29.33 -13.48 9.67
N TRP A 254 29.03 -12.32 9.11
CA TRP A 254 29.67 -11.81 7.90
C TRP A 254 31.14 -11.50 8.08
N THR A 255 31.50 -10.83 9.19
CA THR A 255 32.90 -10.49 9.47
C THR A 255 33.75 -11.75 9.61
N VAL A 256 33.24 -12.78 10.29
CA VAL A 256 33.94 -14.08 10.43
C VAL A 256 34.08 -14.77 9.07
N ALA A 257 33.04 -14.77 8.24
CA ALA A 257 33.09 -15.36 6.90
C ALA A 257 34.14 -14.67 6.01
N LEU A 258 34.29 -13.35 6.10
CA LEU A 258 35.30 -12.59 5.35
C LEU A 258 36.72 -12.72 5.95
N ALA A 259 36.84 -12.78 7.28
CA ALA A 259 38.13 -12.90 7.95
C ALA A 259 38.72 -14.33 7.88
N GLY A 260 37.88 -15.33 7.59
CA GLY A 260 38.22 -16.75 7.48
C GLY A 260 38.38 -17.48 8.83
N ASP A 261 38.33 -16.76 9.96
CA ASP A 261 38.44 -17.33 11.31
C ASP A 261 37.73 -16.45 12.36
N ALA A 262 37.20 -17.09 13.41
CA ALA A 262 36.41 -16.44 14.45
C ALA A 262 37.21 -15.43 15.30
N ALA A 263 38.47 -15.73 15.63
CA ALA A 263 39.31 -14.84 16.44
C ALA A 263 39.69 -13.58 15.65
N ARG A 264 40.04 -13.75 14.36
CA ARG A 264 40.28 -12.62 13.45
C ARG A 264 39.02 -11.79 13.25
N GLY A 265 37.87 -12.43 13.10
CA GLY A 265 36.59 -11.74 12.98
C GLY A 265 36.24 -10.90 14.21
N GLN A 266 36.47 -11.44 15.41
CA GLN A 266 36.24 -10.69 16.66
C GLN A 266 37.17 -9.48 16.79
N ALA A 267 38.46 -9.64 16.47
CA ALA A 267 39.40 -8.54 16.45
C ALA A 267 39.00 -7.45 15.43
N ALA A 268 38.54 -7.87 14.25
CA ALA A 268 38.06 -6.95 13.21
C ALA A 268 36.85 -6.13 13.68
N LEU A 269 35.87 -6.75 14.35
CA LEU A 269 34.70 -6.06 14.90
C LEU A 269 35.09 -4.98 15.91
N SER A 270 35.94 -5.32 16.89
CA SER A 270 36.36 -4.37 17.93
C SER A 270 37.09 -3.15 17.35
N LEU A 271 37.82 -3.33 16.24
CA LEU A 271 38.50 -2.23 15.55
C LEU A 271 37.56 -1.44 14.61
N ALA A 272 36.49 -2.05 14.13
CA ALA A 272 35.52 -1.43 13.23
C ALA A 272 34.31 -0.78 13.93
N GLU A 273 34.10 -1.04 15.23
CA GLU A 273 33.03 -0.40 16.01
C GLU A 273 33.17 1.13 16.07
N PRO A 274 34.33 1.74 16.37
CA PRO A 274 34.46 3.20 16.36
C PRO A 274 34.17 3.89 15.02
N PRO A 275 34.59 3.35 13.84
CA PRO A 275 34.21 3.92 12.54
C PRO A 275 32.77 3.58 12.08
N ALA A 276 32.12 2.56 12.64
CA ALA A 276 30.73 2.24 12.33
C ALA A 276 29.77 3.24 12.97
N THR A 277 28.65 3.51 12.31
CA THR A 277 27.56 4.30 12.91
C THR A 277 26.55 3.35 13.54
N ARG A 278 26.20 3.63 14.79
CA ARG A 278 25.22 2.85 15.56
C ARG A 278 23.87 3.55 15.56
N ILE A 279 22.83 2.83 15.15
CA ILE A 279 21.44 3.28 15.14
C ILE A 279 20.65 2.30 16.03
N GLY A 280 20.37 2.70 17.27
CA GLY A 280 19.82 1.79 18.28
C GLY A 280 20.78 0.64 18.59
N ASP A 281 20.34 -0.59 18.29
CA ASP A 281 21.10 -1.84 18.43
C ASP A 281 21.73 -2.33 17.11
N ARG A 282 21.60 -1.56 16.03
CA ARG A 282 22.08 -1.89 14.69
C ARG A 282 23.27 -1.05 14.26
N TYR A 283 24.02 -1.56 13.30
CA TYR A 283 25.24 -0.97 12.77
C TYR A 283 25.11 -0.72 11.27
N VAL A 284 25.65 0.41 10.82
CA VAL A 284 25.70 0.80 9.40
C VAL A 284 26.96 1.61 9.12
N LEU A 285 27.44 1.52 7.88
CA LEU A 285 28.36 2.50 7.33
C LEU A 285 27.54 3.63 6.69
N ASP A 286 27.14 4.61 7.51
CA ASP A 286 26.15 5.64 7.18
C ASP A 286 26.51 6.48 5.95
N CYS A 287 27.80 6.71 5.74
CA CYS A 287 28.28 7.47 4.59
C CYS A 287 28.31 6.59 3.33
N ARG A 288 27.30 6.75 2.45
CA ARG A 288 27.18 5.98 1.19
C ARG A 288 28.45 6.00 0.34
N ILE A 289 29.14 7.14 0.23
CA ILE A 289 30.35 7.24 -0.60
C ILE A 289 31.50 6.38 -0.05
N LEU A 290 31.58 6.16 1.28
CA LEU A 290 32.55 5.24 1.87
C LEU A 290 32.22 3.79 1.49
N ARG A 291 30.93 3.42 1.54
CA ARG A 291 30.44 2.10 1.11
C ARG A 291 30.74 1.84 -0.36
N GLU A 292 30.44 2.80 -1.23
CA GLU A 292 30.75 2.73 -2.66
C GLU A 292 32.25 2.62 -2.90
N ARG A 293 33.06 3.38 -2.16
CA ARG A 293 34.52 3.32 -2.27
C ARG A 293 35.06 1.93 -1.89
N ILE A 294 34.61 1.36 -0.78
CA ILE A 294 34.98 -0.01 -0.36
C ILE A 294 34.61 -1.03 -1.45
N ARG A 295 33.40 -0.94 -2.00
CA ARG A 295 32.94 -1.85 -3.07
C ARG A 295 33.75 -1.67 -4.36
N GLY A 296 34.11 -0.44 -4.69
CA GLY A 296 34.85 -0.08 -5.90
C GLY A 296 36.35 -0.42 -5.88
N LEU A 297 36.91 -0.82 -4.73
CA LEU A 297 38.28 -1.33 -4.64
C LEU A 297 38.43 -2.77 -5.13
N ARG A 298 37.32 -3.46 -5.40
CA ARG A 298 37.26 -4.86 -5.81
C ARG A 298 37.24 -4.95 -7.33
N ASP A 299 37.94 -5.94 -7.88
CA ASP A 299 37.64 -6.41 -9.22
C ASP A 299 36.32 -7.21 -9.23
N ALA A 300 35.83 -7.54 -10.43
CA ALA A 300 34.55 -8.23 -10.59
C ALA A 300 34.55 -9.63 -9.91
N ALA A 301 35.67 -10.35 -9.96
CA ALA A 301 35.81 -11.67 -9.37
C ALA A 301 35.74 -11.62 -7.84
N THR A 302 36.48 -10.70 -7.22
CA THR A 302 36.48 -10.46 -5.77
C THR A 302 35.12 -9.97 -5.30
N ALA A 303 34.46 -9.10 -6.07
CA ALA A 303 33.11 -8.64 -5.76
C ALA A 303 32.09 -9.78 -5.74
N ALA A 304 32.16 -10.71 -6.71
CA ALA A 304 31.31 -11.89 -6.74
C ALA A 304 31.60 -12.85 -5.58
N GLN A 305 32.88 -13.08 -5.26
CA GLN A 305 33.28 -13.92 -4.14
C GLN A 305 32.76 -13.36 -2.81
N VAL A 306 32.95 -12.06 -2.56
CA VAL A 306 32.45 -11.41 -1.33
C VAL A 306 30.92 -11.50 -1.26
N ALA A 307 30.21 -11.22 -2.35
CA ALA A 307 28.75 -11.35 -2.38
C ALA A 307 28.29 -12.78 -2.07
N GLY A 308 28.98 -13.79 -2.61
CA GLY A 308 28.75 -15.20 -2.30
C GLY A 308 28.96 -15.55 -0.82
N LEU A 309 30.07 -15.08 -0.23
CA LEU A 309 30.35 -15.29 1.19
C LEU A 309 29.30 -14.63 2.10
N LEU A 310 28.92 -13.38 1.81
CA LEU A 310 27.90 -12.67 2.58
C LEU A 310 26.53 -13.34 2.46
N GLY A 311 26.11 -13.72 1.26
CA GLY A 311 24.83 -14.41 1.04
C GLY A 311 24.77 -15.76 1.74
N HIS A 312 25.84 -16.58 1.63
CA HIS A 312 25.92 -17.87 2.31
C HIS A 312 25.95 -17.72 3.83
N ALA A 313 26.75 -16.79 4.35
CA ALA A 313 26.82 -16.51 5.77
C ALA A 313 25.47 -16.01 6.31
N LEU A 314 24.75 -15.17 5.56
CA LEU A 314 23.41 -14.70 5.93
C LEU A 314 22.42 -15.87 6.00
N PHE A 315 22.41 -16.74 5.00
CA PHE A 315 21.54 -17.92 4.99
C PHE A 315 21.78 -18.81 6.22
N ASN A 316 23.03 -18.97 6.66
CA ASN A 316 23.38 -19.75 7.85
C ASN A 316 23.00 -19.09 9.18
N THR A 317 22.60 -17.81 9.18
CA THR A 317 22.04 -17.16 10.38
C THR A 317 20.55 -17.44 10.56
N LEU A 318 19.87 -17.98 9.56
CA LEU A 318 18.44 -18.25 9.64
C LEU A 318 18.18 -19.40 10.63
N PRO A 319 17.26 -19.23 11.59
CA PRO A 319 16.92 -20.29 12.53
C PRO A 319 16.21 -21.43 11.79
N VAL A 320 16.52 -22.67 12.18
CA VAL A 320 15.91 -23.87 11.60
C VAL A 320 15.17 -24.63 12.70
N ALA A 321 13.89 -24.90 12.50
CA ALA A 321 13.04 -25.69 13.38
C ALA A 321 12.30 -26.75 12.56
N GLY A 322 12.33 -28.01 13.01
CA GLY A 322 11.62 -29.10 12.32
C GLY A 322 12.10 -29.37 10.88
N GLY A 323 13.33 -28.98 10.53
CA GLY A 323 13.91 -29.19 9.19
C GLY A 323 13.58 -28.08 8.16
N ALA A 324 12.88 -27.01 8.56
CA ALA A 324 12.60 -25.83 7.75
C ALA A 324 13.04 -24.54 8.46
N VAL A 325 13.13 -23.45 7.72
CA VAL A 325 13.48 -22.14 8.30
C VAL A 325 12.31 -21.61 9.12
N ASP A 326 12.59 -21.20 10.36
CA ASP A 326 11.64 -20.54 11.25
C ASP A 326 11.63 -19.03 11.01
N TRP A 327 11.01 -18.62 9.90
CA TRP A 327 10.96 -17.22 9.46
C TRP A 327 10.45 -16.22 10.51
N PRO A 328 9.42 -16.52 11.32
CA PRO A 328 8.98 -15.65 12.41
C PRO A 328 10.07 -15.33 13.45
N SER A 329 11.02 -16.24 13.68
CA SER A 329 12.12 -16.07 14.63
C SER A 329 13.40 -15.56 13.98
N ALA A 330 13.42 -15.37 12.66
CA ALA A 330 14.61 -14.95 11.94
C ALA A 330 14.99 -13.48 12.27
N ASP A 331 16.28 -13.18 12.19
CA ASP A 331 16.75 -11.79 12.29
C ASP A 331 16.01 -10.93 11.24
N PRO A 332 15.44 -9.76 11.62
CA PRO A 332 14.62 -8.96 10.70
C PRO A 332 15.35 -8.52 9.43
N TYR A 333 16.66 -8.26 9.51
CA TYR A 333 17.45 -7.93 8.33
C TYR A 333 17.65 -9.17 7.45
N ALA A 334 17.98 -10.32 8.05
CA ALA A 334 18.12 -11.56 7.31
C ALA A 334 16.82 -11.91 6.57
N ALA A 335 15.69 -11.89 7.27
CA ALA A 335 14.39 -12.17 6.67
C ALA A 335 14.05 -11.21 5.51
N ALA A 336 14.18 -9.89 5.74
CA ALA A 336 13.82 -8.87 4.75
C ALA A 336 14.74 -8.86 3.52
N GLN A 337 16.05 -9.06 3.69
CA GLN A 337 17.04 -8.78 2.64
C GLN A 337 17.62 -10.03 1.97
N ILE A 338 17.25 -11.25 2.41
CA ILE A 338 17.82 -12.50 1.89
C ILE A 338 17.72 -12.61 0.36
N LEU A 339 16.61 -12.17 -0.24
CA LEU A 339 16.40 -12.25 -1.69
C LEU A 339 17.33 -11.31 -2.48
N ARG A 340 17.66 -10.14 -1.93
CA ARG A 340 18.64 -9.22 -2.56
C ARG A 340 20.05 -9.82 -2.56
N HIS A 341 20.40 -10.57 -1.52
CA HIS A 341 21.65 -11.33 -1.47
C HIS A 341 21.60 -12.58 -2.36
N ALA A 342 20.42 -13.18 -2.54
CA ALA A 342 20.21 -14.34 -3.38
C ALA A 342 20.37 -14.05 -4.88
N ALA A 343 20.05 -12.82 -5.33
CA ALA A 343 20.29 -12.38 -6.69
C ALA A 343 21.77 -12.52 -7.10
N ALA A 344 22.70 -12.33 -6.16
CA ALA A 344 24.13 -12.50 -6.42
C ALA A 344 24.61 -13.95 -6.41
N THR A 345 23.84 -14.89 -5.83
CA THR A 345 24.24 -16.29 -5.62
C THR A 345 23.42 -17.29 -6.44
N GLY A 346 22.39 -16.83 -7.16
CA GLY A 346 21.55 -17.67 -8.02
C GLY A 346 20.59 -18.60 -7.27
N VAL A 347 20.39 -18.40 -5.96
CA VAL A 347 19.51 -19.27 -5.13
C VAL A 347 18.10 -18.70 -4.94
N ALA A 348 17.78 -17.59 -5.59
CA ALA A 348 16.50 -16.88 -5.45
C ALA A 348 15.30 -17.78 -5.77
N GLU A 349 15.40 -18.61 -6.82
CA GLU A 349 14.33 -19.54 -7.23
C GLU A 349 13.92 -20.49 -6.08
N ARG A 350 14.90 -21.07 -5.39
CA ARG A 350 14.65 -21.97 -4.25
C ARG A 350 14.02 -21.23 -3.07
N LEU A 351 14.46 -20.01 -2.79
CA LEU A 351 13.93 -19.20 -1.68
C LEU A 351 12.48 -18.75 -1.95
N LEU A 352 12.16 -18.37 -3.19
CA LEU A 352 10.79 -18.04 -3.59
C LEU A 352 9.85 -19.25 -3.55
N GLY A 353 10.40 -20.47 -3.59
CA GLY A 353 9.66 -21.70 -3.34
C GLY A 353 9.15 -21.85 -1.90
N ASP A 354 9.74 -21.14 -0.94
CA ASP A 354 9.36 -21.14 0.48
C ASP A 354 8.40 -19.96 0.78
N PRO A 355 7.12 -20.22 1.10
CA PRO A 355 6.16 -19.17 1.44
C PRO A 355 6.58 -18.31 2.64
N GLY A 356 7.33 -18.86 3.60
CA GLY A 356 7.83 -18.06 4.72
C GLY A 356 8.85 -17.01 4.26
N CYS A 357 9.68 -17.31 3.27
CA CYS A 357 10.58 -16.33 2.66
C CYS A 357 9.78 -15.21 2.01
N VAL A 358 8.82 -15.55 1.15
CA VAL A 358 7.97 -14.60 0.42
C VAL A 358 7.20 -13.68 1.37
N VAL A 359 6.70 -14.23 2.48
CA VAL A 359 5.90 -13.52 3.47
C VAL A 359 6.73 -12.57 4.32
N HIS A 360 8.00 -12.88 4.61
CA HIS A 360 8.84 -12.07 5.49
C HIS A 360 9.87 -11.18 4.76
N ALA A 361 10.18 -11.49 3.50
CA ALA A 361 11.09 -10.69 2.68
C ALA A 361 10.54 -9.29 2.39
N ASP A 362 11.44 -8.38 2.04
CA ASP A 362 11.10 -7.06 1.49
C ASP A 362 10.29 -7.25 0.20
N PRO A 363 9.04 -6.73 0.10
CA PRO A 363 8.21 -6.86 -1.09
C PRO A 363 8.86 -6.36 -2.37
N ILE A 364 9.72 -5.34 -2.27
CA ILE A 364 10.47 -4.81 -3.41
C ILE A 364 11.50 -5.85 -3.87
N ALA A 365 12.17 -6.54 -2.93
CA ALA A 365 13.12 -7.59 -3.24
C ALA A 365 12.45 -8.85 -3.83
N VAL A 366 11.24 -9.19 -3.37
CA VAL A 366 10.45 -10.28 -3.95
C VAL A 366 10.05 -9.96 -5.39
N THR A 367 9.54 -8.75 -5.63
CA THR A 367 9.15 -8.29 -6.97
C THR A 367 10.33 -8.38 -7.94
N ALA A 368 11.46 -7.81 -7.53
CA ALA A 368 12.72 -7.88 -8.27
C ALA A 368 13.18 -9.32 -8.57
N ALA A 369 13.08 -10.23 -7.60
CA ALA A 369 13.49 -11.61 -7.78
C ALA A 369 12.56 -12.39 -8.72
N LEU A 370 11.25 -12.10 -8.71
CA LEU A 370 10.29 -12.69 -9.64
C LEU A 370 10.56 -12.22 -11.08
N GLU A 371 10.86 -10.94 -11.28
CA GLU A 371 11.19 -10.38 -12.60
C GLU A 371 12.51 -10.92 -13.15
N ASP A 372 13.57 -10.99 -12.33
CA ASP A 372 14.88 -11.53 -12.72
C ASP A 372 14.81 -13.01 -13.14
N LEU A 373 13.95 -13.80 -12.48
CA LEU A 373 13.73 -15.19 -12.85
C LEU A 373 12.88 -15.35 -14.11
N GLY A 374 11.95 -14.42 -14.38
CA GLY A 374 11.01 -14.49 -15.49
C GLY A 374 10.25 -15.81 -15.50
N ASP A 375 10.33 -16.56 -16.60
CA ASP A 375 9.66 -17.85 -16.77
C ASP A 375 10.11 -18.94 -15.77
N ARG A 376 11.28 -18.77 -15.13
CA ARG A 376 11.76 -19.68 -14.08
C ARG A 376 11.09 -19.42 -12.73
N ALA A 377 10.41 -18.29 -12.56
CA ALA A 377 9.72 -17.98 -11.31
C ALA A 377 8.56 -18.96 -11.06
N PRO A 378 8.22 -19.28 -9.79
CA PRO A 378 7.07 -20.13 -9.50
C PRO A 378 5.76 -19.49 -10.00
N ALA A 379 5.19 -20.00 -11.09
CA ALA A 379 4.08 -19.35 -11.80
C ALA A 379 2.82 -19.08 -10.95
N ALA A 380 2.52 -19.93 -9.96
CA ALA A 380 1.42 -19.69 -9.03
C ALA A 380 1.69 -18.51 -8.09
N LEU A 381 2.94 -18.34 -7.65
CA LEU A 381 3.38 -17.21 -6.86
C LEU A 381 3.36 -15.94 -7.71
N THR A 382 3.94 -15.96 -8.92
CA THR A 382 3.97 -14.79 -9.82
C THR A 382 2.58 -14.21 -10.05
N ARG A 383 1.59 -15.06 -10.40
CA ARG A 383 0.21 -14.60 -10.59
C ARG A 383 -0.42 -14.04 -9.31
N ALA A 384 -0.21 -14.69 -8.17
CA ALA A 384 -0.73 -14.22 -6.89
C ALA A 384 -0.08 -12.89 -6.46
N TRP A 385 1.22 -12.75 -6.72
CA TRP A 385 1.99 -11.56 -6.43
C TRP A 385 1.56 -10.37 -7.30
N GLU A 386 1.43 -10.57 -8.61
CA GLU A 386 0.91 -9.56 -9.55
C GLU A 386 -0.51 -9.13 -9.20
N PHE A 387 -1.36 -10.08 -8.79
CA PHE A 387 -2.73 -9.79 -8.37
C PHE A 387 -2.80 -8.90 -7.12
N ALA A 388 -1.90 -9.09 -6.15
CA ALA A 388 -1.87 -8.31 -4.91
C ALA A 388 -0.93 -7.10 -4.96
N GLY A 389 -0.12 -6.97 -6.02
CA GLY A 389 1.09 -6.15 -6.12
C GLY A 389 1.07 -4.79 -5.40
N PRO A 390 0.25 -3.82 -5.83
CA PRO A 390 0.22 -2.48 -5.23
C PRO A 390 0.02 -2.50 -3.72
N ALA A 391 -0.85 -3.37 -3.23
CA ALA A 391 -1.17 -3.43 -1.81
C ALA A 391 -0.04 -4.08 -0.98
N LEU A 392 0.80 -4.93 -1.59
CA LEU A 392 1.91 -5.60 -0.87
C LEU A 392 3.03 -4.64 -0.47
N LEU A 393 3.19 -3.51 -1.17
CA LEU A 393 4.30 -2.58 -0.94
C LEU A 393 4.15 -1.77 0.36
N GLU A 394 2.92 -1.54 0.84
CA GLU A 394 2.68 -0.82 2.10
C GLU A 394 2.63 -1.74 3.32
N THR A 395 2.28 -3.02 3.13
CA THR A 395 2.09 -3.94 4.24
C THR A 395 3.43 -4.39 4.82
N SER A 396 3.77 -3.85 5.99
CA SER A 396 4.95 -4.29 6.76
C SER A 396 4.72 -5.58 7.55
N GLU A 397 3.47 -5.89 7.90
CA GLU A 397 3.12 -7.04 8.73
C GLU A 397 3.09 -8.36 7.95
N PRO A 398 3.95 -9.35 8.27
CA PRO A 398 4.02 -10.61 7.53
C PRO A 398 2.69 -11.37 7.53
N ALA A 399 1.97 -11.39 8.64
CA ALA A 399 0.69 -12.10 8.74
C ALA A 399 -0.36 -11.54 7.77
N GLU A 400 -0.44 -10.21 7.66
CA GLU A 400 -1.37 -9.55 6.75
C GLU A 400 -0.96 -9.76 5.29
N ARG A 401 0.34 -9.66 4.99
CA ARG A 401 0.89 -9.99 3.67
C ARG A 401 0.53 -11.43 3.26
N ALA A 402 0.65 -12.37 4.20
CA ALA A 402 0.24 -13.75 3.98
C ALA A 402 -1.27 -13.89 3.72
N ALA A 403 -2.12 -13.12 4.41
CA ALA A 403 -3.56 -13.13 4.17
C ALA A 403 -3.92 -12.61 2.77
N MET A 404 -3.25 -11.55 2.31
CA MET A 404 -3.39 -11.00 0.96
C MET A 404 -2.94 -11.98 -0.11
N LEU A 405 -1.76 -12.58 0.06
CA LEU A 405 -1.26 -13.60 -0.86
C LEU A 405 -2.11 -14.87 -0.84
N HIS A 406 -2.67 -15.25 0.32
CA HIS A 406 -3.58 -16.38 0.43
C HIS A 406 -4.89 -16.13 -0.35
N LEU A 407 -5.45 -14.91 -0.25
CA LEU A 407 -6.58 -14.49 -1.08
C LEU A 407 -6.22 -14.53 -2.57
N ALA A 408 -5.11 -13.90 -2.95
CA ALA A 408 -4.66 -13.82 -4.34
C ALA A 408 -4.38 -15.20 -4.94
N ALA A 409 -3.74 -16.10 -4.19
CA ALA A 409 -3.51 -17.48 -4.59
C ALA A 409 -4.83 -18.23 -4.86
N ARG A 410 -5.85 -18.03 -4.02
CA ARG A 410 -7.19 -18.60 -4.25
C ARG A 410 -7.84 -18.03 -5.51
N CYS A 411 -7.85 -16.70 -5.68
CA CYS A 411 -8.43 -16.04 -6.86
C CYS A 411 -7.75 -16.45 -8.17
N THR A 412 -6.43 -16.70 -8.13
CA THR A 412 -5.64 -17.08 -9.32
C THR A 412 -5.58 -18.59 -9.54
N GLY A 413 -6.08 -19.40 -8.60
CA GLY A 413 -6.18 -20.87 -8.69
C GLY A 413 -4.96 -21.65 -8.19
N GLY A 414 -4.06 -21.01 -7.44
CA GLY A 414 -2.92 -21.66 -6.77
C GLY A 414 -3.31 -22.30 -5.44
N THR A 415 -3.99 -23.45 -5.48
CA THR A 415 -4.49 -24.14 -4.26
C THR A 415 -3.37 -24.61 -3.33
N ASP A 416 -2.28 -25.15 -3.87
CA ASP A 416 -1.11 -25.57 -3.09
C ASP A 416 -0.45 -24.37 -2.37
N LEU A 417 -0.19 -23.29 -3.10
CA LEU A 417 0.36 -22.06 -2.55
C LEU A 417 -0.56 -21.49 -1.44
N ALA A 418 -1.87 -21.47 -1.70
CA ALA A 418 -2.85 -21.04 -0.71
C ALA A 418 -2.78 -21.89 0.58
N GLY A 419 -2.70 -23.22 0.45
CA GLY A 419 -2.55 -24.13 1.58
C GLY A 419 -1.31 -23.85 2.41
N ARG A 420 -0.18 -23.57 1.76
CA ARG A 420 1.10 -23.25 2.43
C ARG A 420 1.11 -21.87 3.10
N LEU A 421 0.37 -20.89 2.55
CA LEU A 421 0.23 -19.55 3.14
C LEU A 421 -0.76 -19.49 4.32
N ALA A 422 -1.67 -20.45 4.42
CA ALA A 422 -2.76 -20.42 5.41
C ALA A 422 -2.25 -20.34 6.87
N GLY A 423 -1.15 -21.03 7.18
CA GLY A 423 -0.53 -20.97 8.52
C GLY A 423 -0.02 -19.58 8.89
N TYR A 424 0.66 -18.90 7.96
CA TYR A 424 1.15 -17.54 8.15
C TYR A 424 0.00 -16.52 8.22
N ALA A 425 -1.03 -16.69 7.37
CA ALA A 425 -2.22 -15.85 7.38
C ALA A 425 -3.07 -16.01 8.66
N ALA A 426 -2.88 -17.11 9.41
CA ALA A 426 -3.68 -17.40 10.59
C ALA A 426 -3.46 -16.39 11.74
N ALA A 427 -2.39 -15.60 11.74
CA ALA A 427 -2.19 -14.52 12.71
C ALA A 427 -2.93 -13.23 12.35
N ALA A 428 -3.28 -13.03 11.07
CA ALA A 428 -3.86 -11.80 10.55
C ALA A 428 -5.24 -11.46 11.17
N PRO A 429 -5.63 -10.16 11.18
CA PRO A 429 -6.95 -9.72 11.64
C PRO A 429 -8.09 -10.15 10.71
N TRP A 430 -7.80 -10.69 9.54
CA TRP A 430 -8.78 -11.26 8.62
C TRP A 430 -8.20 -12.47 7.90
N THR A 431 -9.07 -13.37 7.43
CA THR A 431 -8.68 -14.56 6.66
C THR A 431 -9.64 -14.85 5.54
N THR A 432 -9.15 -15.37 4.43
CA THR A 432 -9.99 -15.82 3.31
C THR A 432 -10.71 -17.12 3.69
N ARG A 433 -12.03 -17.07 3.85
CA ARG A 433 -12.87 -18.28 4.03
C ARG A 433 -12.97 -19.03 2.71
N TRP A 434 -13.37 -18.30 1.67
CA TRP A 434 -13.34 -18.77 0.30
C TRP A 434 -13.19 -17.59 -0.66
N ALA A 435 -12.67 -17.87 -1.85
CA ALA A 435 -12.58 -16.91 -2.93
C ALA A 435 -12.72 -17.66 -4.25
N ASP A 436 -13.45 -17.06 -5.20
CA ASP A 436 -13.70 -17.56 -6.55
C ASP A 436 -14.07 -19.06 -6.60
N ALA A 437 -15.36 -19.35 -6.53
CA ALA A 437 -15.90 -20.69 -6.70
C ALA A 437 -15.64 -21.20 -8.13
N ARG A 438 -14.45 -21.75 -8.39
CA ARG A 438 -14.17 -22.54 -9.60
C ARG A 438 -14.71 -23.96 -9.39
N PRO A 439 -15.72 -24.44 -10.15
CA PRO A 439 -16.11 -25.83 -10.11
C PRO A 439 -15.12 -26.65 -10.97
N GLY A 440 -14.56 -27.70 -10.37
CA GLY A 440 -14.36 -28.94 -11.10
C GLY A 440 -15.60 -29.80 -10.86
N ASP A 441 -16.67 -29.53 -11.60
CA ASP A 441 -17.80 -30.42 -11.94
C ASP A 441 -18.99 -29.55 -12.39
N PHE A 442 -19.80 -30.05 -13.33
CA PHE A 442 -20.89 -29.37 -14.06
C PHE A 442 -20.43 -28.57 -15.29
N GLY A 443 -20.30 -29.28 -16.40
CA GLY A 443 -19.92 -28.75 -17.70
C GLY A 443 -20.75 -27.55 -18.18
N THR A 444 -20.06 -26.68 -18.91
CA THR A 444 -20.50 -25.45 -19.62
C THR A 444 -20.53 -24.14 -18.80
N GLY A 445 -19.40 -23.42 -18.79
CA GLY A 445 -19.36 -21.95 -18.71
C GLY A 445 -19.23 -21.29 -17.32
N LYS A 446 -18.07 -20.65 -17.07
CA LYS A 446 -17.69 -19.90 -15.86
C LYS A 446 -18.47 -18.59 -15.69
N TRP A 447 -18.79 -18.20 -14.45
CA TRP A 447 -18.86 -16.77 -14.09
C TRP A 447 -17.95 -16.50 -12.91
N ALA A 448 -16.82 -15.84 -13.19
CA ALA A 448 -15.82 -15.42 -12.21
C ALA A 448 -15.87 -13.88 -12.02
N GLY A 449 -17.07 -13.30 -12.08
CA GLY A 449 -17.27 -11.84 -12.18
C GLY A 449 -17.43 -11.33 -13.63
N PRO A 450 -17.62 -10.01 -13.82
CA PRO A 450 -17.67 -8.98 -12.78
C PRO A 450 -18.93 -9.07 -11.92
N VAL A 451 -18.82 -8.59 -10.68
CA VAL A 451 -19.95 -8.36 -9.78
C VAL A 451 -20.30 -6.88 -9.82
N ASP A 452 -21.56 -6.58 -10.11
CA ASP A 452 -22.08 -5.22 -10.20
C ASP A 452 -22.82 -4.83 -8.91
N ALA A 453 -23.56 -5.77 -8.31
CA ALA A 453 -24.27 -5.59 -7.05
C ALA A 453 -24.39 -6.91 -6.28
N MET A 454 -24.54 -6.83 -4.96
CA MET A 454 -24.63 -7.99 -4.07
C MET A 454 -25.55 -7.70 -2.88
N ALA A 455 -26.23 -8.73 -2.40
CA ALA A 455 -27.04 -8.66 -1.19
C ALA A 455 -26.97 -9.98 -0.40
N PHE A 456 -26.92 -9.89 0.91
CA PHE A 456 -26.97 -11.04 1.82
C PHE A 456 -28.31 -11.07 2.54
N ALA A 457 -29.03 -12.19 2.44
CA ALA A 457 -30.28 -12.42 3.18
C ALA A 457 -30.04 -13.46 4.28
N PRO A 458 -30.15 -13.08 5.57
CA PRO A 458 -29.98 -14.01 6.68
C PRO A 458 -31.24 -14.87 6.85
N ALA A 459 -31.10 -16.20 6.82
CA ALA A 459 -32.22 -17.13 7.00
C ALA A 459 -31.82 -18.43 7.75
N GLY A 460 -30.85 -18.35 8.67
CA GLY A 460 -30.27 -19.54 9.31
C GLY A 460 -29.60 -20.44 8.28
N ASP A 461 -29.96 -21.74 8.26
CA ASP A 461 -29.50 -22.72 7.26
C ASP A 461 -29.94 -22.37 5.82
N GLY A 462 -30.95 -21.52 5.68
CA GLY A 462 -31.44 -20.99 4.41
C GLY A 462 -30.71 -19.76 3.89
N SER A 463 -29.66 -19.26 4.56
CA SER A 463 -29.00 -18.01 4.17
C SER A 463 -28.47 -18.07 2.74
N ARG A 464 -28.66 -17.00 1.96
CA ARG A 464 -28.23 -16.92 0.55
C ARG A 464 -27.49 -15.61 0.30
N LEU A 465 -26.46 -15.71 -0.53
CA LEU A 465 -25.79 -14.56 -1.10
C LEU A 465 -26.28 -14.37 -2.54
N GLN A 466 -26.93 -13.25 -2.82
CA GLN A 466 -27.38 -12.91 -4.15
C GLN A 466 -26.36 -12.00 -4.82
N VAL A 467 -26.00 -12.32 -6.07
CA VAL A 467 -24.95 -11.62 -6.80
C VAL A 467 -25.46 -11.32 -8.21
N ALA A 468 -25.41 -10.05 -8.58
CA ALA A 468 -25.74 -9.60 -9.92
C ALA A 468 -24.45 -9.31 -10.69
N GLY A 469 -24.40 -9.79 -11.93
CA GLY A 469 -23.49 -9.25 -12.93
C GLY A 469 -23.49 -10.04 -14.23
N THR A 470 -22.98 -9.41 -15.29
CA THR A 470 -23.19 -9.86 -16.70
C THR A 470 -24.67 -9.99 -17.08
N GLY A 471 -25.52 -9.23 -16.39
CA GLY A 471 -26.97 -9.24 -16.55
C GLY A 471 -27.71 -10.45 -15.96
N THR A 472 -27.03 -11.33 -15.23
CA THR A 472 -27.63 -12.52 -14.60
C THR A 472 -27.57 -12.38 -13.09
N LEU A 473 -28.70 -12.62 -12.41
CA LEU A 473 -28.76 -12.72 -10.95
C LEU A 473 -28.51 -14.18 -10.53
N ARG A 474 -27.50 -14.41 -9.69
CA ARG A 474 -27.12 -15.75 -9.20
C ARG A 474 -27.22 -15.82 -7.69
N LEU A 475 -27.49 -17.03 -7.20
CA LEU A 475 -27.58 -17.37 -5.79
C LEU A 475 -26.39 -18.24 -5.43
N LEU A 476 -25.62 -17.80 -4.44
CA LEU A 476 -24.46 -18.52 -3.91
C LEU A 476 -24.72 -18.92 -2.46
N SER A 477 -24.14 -20.05 -2.08
CA SER A 477 -23.99 -20.46 -0.69
C SER A 477 -23.01 -19.50 0.00
N PRO A 478 -23.40 -18.83 1.10
CA PRO A 478 -22.50 -17.95 1.83
C PRO A 478 -21.35 -18.71 2.54
N VAL A 479 -21.51 -20.03 2.75
CA VAL A 479 -20.55 -20.86 3.49
C VAL A 479 -19.33 -21.21 2.64
N ASP A 480 -19.53 -21.55 1.37
CA ASP A 480 -18.48 -22.09 0.49
C ASP A 480 -18.46 -21.45 -0.91
N GLY A 481 -19.34 -20.47 -1.17
CA GLY A 481 -19.43 -19.75 -2.43
C GLY A 481 -20.04 -20.56 -3.58
N ARG A 482 -20.49 -21.80 -3.34
CA ARG A 482 -21.03 -22.65 -4.40
C ARG A 482 -22.32 -22.08 -5.00
N PRO A 483 -22.49 -22.12 -6.33
CA PRO A 483 -23.75 -21.70 -6.94
C PRO A 483 -24.88 -22.66 -6.56
N VAL A 484 -25.96 -22.11 -6.03
CA VAL A 484 -27.17 -22.83 -5.62
C VAL A 484 -28.31 -22.62 -6.64
N GLY A 485 -28.28 -21.49 -7.36
CA GLY A 485 -29.32 -21.17 -8.35
C GLY A 485 -29.05 -19.88 -9.13
N ARG A 486 -29.98 -19.56 -10.03
CA ARG A 486 -29.99 -18.30 -10.79
C ARG A 486 -31.42 -17.89 -11.14
N SER A 487 -31.66 -16.58 -11.25
CA SER A 487 -32.93 -16.10 -11.78
C SER A 487 -33.02 -16.34 -13.28
N PRO A 488 -34.20 -16.76 -13.81
CA PRO A 488 -34.43 -16.83 -15.26
C PRO A 488 -34.54 -15.44 -15.91
N ARG A 489 -34.81 -14.39 -15.12
CA ARG A 489 -34.99 -13.03 -15.62
C ARG A 489 -33.63 -12.35 -15.76
N ARG A 490 -33.29 -11.93 -16.99
CA ARG A 490 -32.09 -11.16 -17.28
C ARG A 490 -32.32 -9.68 -16.98
N ILE A 491 -31.44 -9.07 -16.20
CA ILE A 491 -31.46 -7.63 -15.87
C ILE A 491 -30.10 -7.06 -16.25
N PRO A 492 -29.95 -6.43 -17.44
CA PRO A 492 -28.64 -6.13 -18.02
C PRO A 492 -27.71 -5.30 -17.11
N VAL A 493 -28.26 -4.31 -16.41
CA VAL A 493 -27.53 -3.44 -15.49
C VAL A 493 -28.22 -3.47 -14.13
N VAL A 494 -27.49 -3.88 -13.10
CA VAL A 494 -27.96 -3.85 -11.71
C VAL A 494 -27.01 -2.95 -10.93
N ARG A 495 -27.50 -1.80 -10.48
CA ARG A 495 -26.75 -0.82 -9.69
C ARG A 495 -26.77 -1.15 -8.20
N ALA A 496 -27.93 -1.57 -7.69
CA ALA A 496 -28.10 -1.99 -6.30
C ALA A 496 -29.04 -3.20 -6.24
N LEU A 497 -28.84 -4.03 -5.22
CA LEU A 497 -29.59 -5.25 -5.01
C LEU A 497 -30.04 -5.30 -3.55
N LEU A 498 -31.30 -5.64 -3.33
CA LEU A 498 -31.83 -6.02 -2.01
C LEU A 498 -32.35 -7.44 -2.06
N ALA A 499 -31.98 -8.22 -1.05
CA ALA A 499 -32.45 -9.58 -0.87
C ALA A 499 -33.27 -9.66 0.42
N PHE A 500 -34.38 -10.39 0.37
CA PHE A 500 -35.31 -10.55 1.46
C PHE A 500 -35.31 -12.00 1.97
N THR A 501 -35.75 -12.20 3.20
CA THR A 501 -35.81 -13.52 3.84
C THR A 501 -36.89 -14.43 3.26
N ASP A 502 -37.84 -13.87 2.50
CA ASP A 502 -38.86 -14.60 1.74
C ASP A 502 -38.37 -15.07 0.35
N GLY A 503 -37.06 -14.98 0.08
CA GLY A 503 -36.43 -15.37 -1.18
C GLY A 503 -36.64 -14.38 -2.33
N SER A 504 -37.41 -13.30 -2.12
CA SER A 504 -37.56 -12.24 -3.10
C SER A 504 -36.37 -11.29 -3.13
N ALA A 505 -36.21 -10.57 -4.23
CA ALA A 505 -35.16 -9.58 -4.42
C ALA A 505 -35.68 -8.37 -5.19
N LEU A 506 -35.10 -7.20 -4.91
CA LEU A 506 -35.38 -5.96 -5.62
C LEU A 506 -34.10 -5.43 -6.25
N CYS A 507 -34.12 -5.28 -7.57
CA CYS A 507 -33.02 -4.75 -8.34
C CYS A 507 -33.30 -3.28 -8.70
N LEU A 508 -32.32 -2.42 -8.46
CA LEU A 508 -32.25 -1.07 -8.99
C LEU A 508 -31.36 -1.08 -10.24
N ASP A 509 -31.86 -0.60 -11.37
CA ASP A 509 -31.08 -0.51 -12.61
C ASP A 509 -30.29 0.81 -12.72
N GLY A 510 -29.56 0.98 -13.84
CA GLY A 510 -28.75 2.16 -14.08
C GLY A 510 -29.55 3.46 -14.21
N ASP A 511 -30.81 3.39 -14.62
CA ASP A 511 -31.69 4.55 -14.89
C ASP A 511 -32.59 4.90 -13.70
N GLY A 512 -32.50 4.16 -12.60
CA GLY A 512 -33.30 4.34 -11.40
C GLY A 512 -34.57 3.48 -11.38
N GLY A 513 -34.74 2.58 -12.35
CA GLY A 513 -35.87 1.66 -12.43
C GLY A 513 -35.78 0.52 -11.41
N LEU A 514 -36.94 0.12 -10.88
CA LEU A 514 -37.05 -0.94 -9.87
C LEU A 514 -37.72 -2.19 -10.45
N THR A 515 -37.04 -3.32 -10.29
CA THR A 515 -37.50 -4.63 -10.77
C THR A 515 -37.49 -5.65 -9.64
N SER A 516 -38.67 -6.17 -9.29
CA SER A 516 -38.80 -7.30 -8.37
C SER A 516 -38.49 -8.63 -9.07
N VAL A 517 -37.84 -9.54 -8.34
CA VAL A 517 -37.45 -10.87 -8.77
C VAL A 517 -37.79 -11.85 -7.64
N GLN A 518 -38.31 -13.03 -7.98
CA GLN A 518 -38.54 -14.12 -7.04
C GLN A 518 -37.59 -15.28 -7.39
N ASP A 519 -37.09 -15.99 -6.38
CA ASP A 519 -36.38 -17.25 -6.60
C ASP A 519 -37.29 -18.27 -7.30
N ALA A 520 -36.75 -19.04 -8.24
CA ALA A 520 -37.50 -19.98 -9.09
C ALA A 520 -38.06 -21.19 -8.32
N GLN A 521 -37.59 -21.43 -7.09
CA GLN A 521 -38.04 -22.52 -6.22
C GLN A 521 -39.29 -22.16 -5.40
N ASP A 522 -39.63 -20.87 -5.26
CA ASP A 522 -40.76 -20.39 -4.44
C ASP A 522 -41.91 -19.90 -5.31
N ARG A 523 -43.15 -20.28 -4.96
CA ARG A 523 -44.34 -19.85 -5.72
C ARG A 523 -44.50 -18.32 -5.63
N PRO A 524 -44.70 -17.62 -6.76
CA PRO A 524 -44.90 -16.17 -6.75
C PRO A 524 -46.22 -15.82 -6.06
N GLY A 525 -46.13 -15.18 -4.90
CA GLY A 525 -47.26 -14.48 -4.30
C GLY A 525 -47.21 -13.00 -4.67
N ALA A 526 -48.34 -12.39 -5.02
CA ALA A 526 -48.48 -10.95 -5.29
C ALA A 526 -48.23 -10.03 -4.07
N GLY A 527 -47.58 -10.54 -3.02
CA GLY A 527 -47.32 -9.87 -1.75
C GLY A 527 -45.92 -10.11 -1.20
N SER A 528 -44.93 -10.41 -2.06
CA SER A 528 -43.53 -10.51 -1.63
C SER A 528 -43.01 -9.18 -1.06
N ALA A 529 -42.02 -9.25 -0.18
CA ALA A 529 -41.41 -8.06 0.42
C ALA A 529 -40.81 -7.13 -0.66
N ALA A 530 -40.19 -7.70 -1.70
CA ALA A 530 -39.67 -6.93 -2.83
C ALA A 530 -40.73 -6.11 -3.56
N GLU A 531 -41.93 -6.66 -3.82
CA GLU A 531 -42.99 -5.91 -4.51
C GLU A 531 -43.60 -4.83 -3.61
N GLN A 532 -43.72 -5.08 -2.31
CA GLN A 532 -44.18 -4.08 -1.34
C GLN A 532 -43.24 -2.87 -1.29
N VAL A 533 -41.93 -3.11 -1.19
CA VAL A 533 -40.91 -2.04 -1.22
C VAL A 533 -40.93 -1.32 -2.57
N ARG A 534 -41.04 -2.06 -3.68
CA ARG A 534 -41.14 -1.47 -5.02
C ARG A 534 -42.34 -0.54 -5.15
N ALA A 535 -43.52 -0.96 -4.69
CA ALA A 535 -44.73 -0.16 -4.73
C ALA A 535 -44.63 1.10 -3.86
N LEU A 536 -44.06 0.97 -2.65
CA LEU A 536 -43.83 2.10 -1.73
C LEU A 536 -42.94 3.18 -2.36
N VAL A 537 -41.81 2.77 -2.92
CA VAL A 537 -40.84 3.70 -3.51
C VAL A 537 -41.40 4.30 -4.81
N SER A 538 -42.00 3.48 -5.68
CA SER A 538 -42.56 3.94 -6.96
C SER A 538 -43.81 4.81 -6.82
N GLY A 539 -44.50 4.72 -5.68
CA GLY A 539 -45.66 5.57 -5.36
C GLY A 539 -45.30 7.04 -5.11
N HIS A 540 -44.01 7.34 -4.91
CA HIS A 540 -43.51 8.68 -4.61
C HIS A 540 -42.61 9.19 -5.73
N ARG A 541 -42.73 10.48 -6.08
CA ARG A 541 -41.83 11.11 -7.06
C ARG A 541 -40.48 11.44 -6.41
N THR A 542 -39.41 10.86 -6.92
CA THR A 542 -38.02 11.17 -6.56
C THR A 542 -37.19 11.49 -7.79
N ALA A 543 -36.00 12.05 -7.60
CA ALA A 543 -34.96 12.02 -8.64
C ALA A 543 -34.57 10.56 -8.96
N PRO A 544 -33.90 10.29 -10.10
CA PRO A 544 -33.39 8.96 -10.43
C PRO A 544 -32.51 8.42 -9.30
N LEU A 545 -32.93 7.28 -8.74
CA LEU A 545 -32.25 6.64 -7.64
C LEU A 545 -30.94 5.99 -8.12
N SER A 546 -29.92 6.01 -7.27
CA SER A 546 -28.60 5.43 -7.52
C SER A 546 -28.16 4.43 -6.46
N ALA A 547 -28.83 4.40 -5.30
CA ALA A 547 -28.60 3.43 -4.23
C ALA A 547 -29.92 3.08 -3.52
N LEU A 548 -30.02 1.87 -2.95
CA LEU A 548 -31.22 1.37 -2.27
C LEU A 548 -30.85 0.42 -1.12
N ALA A 549 -31.55 0.55 0.01
CA ALA A 549 -31.42 -0.27 1.21
C ALA A 549 -32.76 -0.49 1.91
N ALA A 550 -32.88 -1.59 2.65
CA ALA A 550 -33.94 -1.82 3.61
C ALA A 550 -33.33 -2.40 4.90
N ASP A 551 -34.02 -2.25 6.02
CA ASP A 551 -33.61 -2.90 7.27
C ASP A 551 -33.72 -4.43 7.20
N GLU A 552 -33.14 -5.12 8.20
CA GLU A 552 -33.07 -6.60 8.21
C GLU A 552 -34.45 -7.30 8.20
N SER A 553 -35.52 -6.58 8.52
CA SER A 553 -36.88 -7.13 8.51
C SER A 553 -37.54 -7.06 7.14
N GLY A 554 -37.02 -6.21 6.24
CA GLY A 554 -37.60 -5.93 4.93
C GLY A 554 -38.99 -5.27 4.99
N ARG A 555 -39.48 -4.95 6.19
CA ARG A 555 -40.84 -4.44 6.46
C ARG A 555 -40.85 -3.15 7.28
N GLY A 556 -39.68 -2.74 7.78
CA GLY A 556 -39.47 -1.45 8.44
C GLY A 556 -38.89 -0.43 7.46
N HIS A 557 -37.76 0.19 7.78
CA HIS A 557 -37.27 1.36 7.04
C HIS A 557 -36.69 0.99 5.67
N VAL A 558 -37.09 1.75 4.64
CA VAL A 558 -36.50 1.71 3.31
C VAL A 558 -35.76 3.02 3.08
N VAL A 559 -34.52 2.95 2.63
CA VAL A 559 -33.70 4.13 2.32
C VAL A 559 -33.24 4.05 0.88
N ALA A 560 -33.34 5.15 0.14
CA ALA A 560 -32.74 5.28 -1.18
C ALA A 560 -31.86 6.52 -1.23
N GLY A 561 -30.85 6.48 -2.10
CA GLY A 561 -30.04 7.63 -2.45
C GLY A 561 -30.21 7.97 -3.92
N ASP A 562 -30.08 9.25 -4.27
CA ASP A 562 -30.19 9.72 -5.64
C ASP A 562 -28.90 10.37 -6.17
N ARG A 563 -28.93 10.68 -7.48
CA ARG A 563 -27.80 11.27 -8.21
C ARG A 563 -27.49 12.72 -7.81
N SER A 564 -28.37 13.40 -7.08
CA SER A 564 -28.12 14.75 -6.54
C SER A 564 -27.47 14.75 -5.16
N GLY A 565 -27.26 13.58 -4.56
CA GLY A 565 -26.69 13.47 -3.22
C GLY A 565 -27.74 13.49 -2.11
N THR A 566 -29.01 13.31 -2.45
CA THR A 566 -30.13 13.30 -1.50
C THR A 566 -30.49 11.87 -1.11
N LEU A 567 -30.73 11.66 0.18
CA LEU A 567 -31.28 10.44 0.76
C LEU A 567 -32.79 10.60 0.98
N HIS A 568 -33.52 9.51 0.75
CA HIS A 568 -34.97 9.40 0.91
C HIS A 568 -35.27 8.24 1.85
N LEU A 569 -36.01 8.48 2.93
CA LEU A 569 -36.37 7.46 3.92
C LEU A 569 -37.89 7.29 3.99
N TRP A 570 -38.36 6.07 3.74
CA TRP A 570 -39.76 5.68 3.93
C TRP A 570 -39.94 4.83 5.18
N ARG A 571 -41.07 5.06 5.87
CA ARG A 571 -41.53 4.29 7.02
C ARG A 571 -42.86 3.61 6.67
N PRO A 572 -42.88 2.32 6.32
CA PRO A 572 -44.10 1.60 5.99
C PRO A 572 -45.11 1.66 7.15
N GLY A 573 -46.39 1.85 6.82
CA GLY A 573 -47.49 1.85 7.80
C GLY A 573 -47.75 3.18 8.53
N ALA A 574 -46.98 4.24 8.28
CA ALA A 574 -47.11 5.54 8.97
C ALA A 574 -48.13 6.52 8.34
N GLY A 575 -49.18 6.04 7.65
CA GLY A 575 -50.29 6.89 7.17
C GLY A 575 -50.00 7.80 5.96
N ASP A 576 -48.96 7.49 5.18
CA ASP A 576 -48.58 8.12 3.89
C ASP A 576 -48.21 9.63 3.87
N PRO A 577 -47.25 10.11 4.67
CA PRO A 577 -46.76 11.49 4.62
C PRO A 577 -45.65 11.75 3.58
N GLY A 578 -45.28 10.78 2.74
CA GLY A 578 -44.09 10.87 1.87
C GLY A 578 -42.76 10.53 2.57
N PRO A 579 -41.63 10.46 1.82
CA PRO A 579 -40.33 10.18 2.41
C PRO A 579 -39.77 11.39 3.18
N LEU A 580 -39.00 11.11 4.24
CA LEU A 580 -38.09 12.11 4.82
C LEU A 580 -36.87 12.25 3.90
N THR A 581 -36.50 13.49 3.55
CA THR A 581 -35.39 13.76 2.62
C THR A 581 -34.34 14.69 3.21
N TRP A 582 -33.07 14.41 2.92
CA TRP A 582 -31.94 15.27 3.27
C TRP A 582 -30.78 15.09 2.28
N THR A 583 -29.92 16.11 2.13
CA THR A 583 -28.84 16.13 1.11
C THR A 583 -27.46 16.09 1.76
N PRO A 584 -26.98 14.89 2.16
CA PRO A 584 -25.74 14.76 2.90
C PRO A 584 -24.46 14.72 2.06
N HIS A 585 -24.54 14.47 0.75
CA HIS A 585 -23.37 14.29 -0.10
C HIS A 585 -23.23 15.39 -1.16
N LEU A 586 -21.99 15.73 -1.50
CA LEU A 586 -21.66 16.63 -2.60
C LEU A 586 -21.53 15.82 -3.91
N GLY A 587 -22.68 15.44 -4.48
CA GLY A 587 -22.77 14.59 -5.68
C GLY A 587 -23.49 13.26 -5.41
N PRO A 588 -23.53 12.34 -6.40
CA PRO A 588 -24.34 11.14 -6.32
C PRO A 588 -24.12 10.31 -5.04
N VAL A 589 -25.21 9.85 -4.43
CA VAL A 589 -25.14 8.78 -3.42
C VAL A 589 -24.88 7.48 -4.15
N THR A 590 -23.73 6.86 -3.90
CA THR A 590 -23.28 5.66 -4.62
C THR A 590 -23.61 4.38 -3.88
N ALA A 591 -23.76 4.43 -2.55
CA ALA A 591 -24.13 3.27 -1.75
C ALA A 591 -24.90 3.69 -0.49
N VAL A 592 -25.82 2.85 -0.02
CA VAL A 592 -26.57 3.07 1.22
C VAL A 592 -26.88 1.74 1.90
N THR A 593 -26.92 1.73 3.23
CA THR A 593 -27.41 0.60 4.04
C THR A 593 -28.20 1.12 5.25
N CYS A 594 -29.06 0.26 5.82
CA CYS A 594 -29.91 0.59 6.96
C CYS A 594 -29.91 -0.59 7.93
N LEU A 595 -29.62 -0.33 9.20
CA LEU A 595 -29.55 -1.33 10.27
C LEU A 595 -30.41 -0.89 11.45
N ARG A 596 -31.13 -1.82 12.06
CA ARG A 596 -31.82 -1.54 13.33
C ARG A 596 -30.84 -1.72 14.50
N THR A 597 -30.71 -0.70 15.35
CA THR A 597 -29.72 -0.69 16.45
C THR A 597 -30.33 -1.00 17.81
N ARG A 598 -31.59 -0.57 18.04
CA ARG A 598 -32.40 -0.80 19.25
C ARG A 598 -33.89 -0.86 18.85
N PRO A 599 -34.81 -1.30 19.72
CA PRO A 599 -36.24 -1.20 19.44
C PRO A 599 -36.63 0.25 19.10
N GLY A 600 -36.99 0.52 17.84
CA GLY A 600 -37.37 1.85 17.33
C GLY A 600 -36.22 2.73 16.80
N GLY A 601 -34.96 2.34 17.00
CA GLY A 601 -33.78 3.07 16.53
C GLY A 601 -33.18 2.46 15.26
N HIS A 602 -32.90 3.31 14.26
CA HIS A 602 -32.33 2.91 12.97
C HIS A 602 -31.06 3.70 12.69
N LEU A 603 -30.03 3.03 12.20
CA LEU A 603 -28.80 3.61 11.71
C LEU A 603 -28.77 3.48 10.19
N VAL A 604 -28.67 4.60 9.51
CA VAL A 604 -28.46 4.69 8.07
C VAL A 604 -27.01 5.04 7.82
N ILE A 605 -26.37 4.32 6.90
CA ILE A 605 -25.01 4.60 6.45
C ILE A 605 -25.06 4.88 4.95
N SER A 606 -24.46 5.98 4.53
CA SER A 606 -24.40 6.37 3.13
C SER A 606 -22.97 6.63 2.68
N GLY A 607 -22.69 6.24 1.44
CA GLY A 607 -21.46 6.54 0.71
C GLY A 607 -21.75 7.40 -0.51
N GLY A 608 -20.89 8.36 -0.80
CA GLY A 608 -21.04 9.26 -1.94
C GLY A 608 -19.87 9.23 -2.92
N ALA A 609 -20.12 9.82 -4.09
CA ALA A 609 -19.09 10.15 -5.07
C ALA A 609 -18.07 11.18 -4.53
N ASP A 610 -18.45 11.92 -3.49
CA ASP A 610 -17.57 12.81 -2.71
C ASP A 610 -16.56 12.05 -1.83
N GLY A 611 -16.57 10.71 -1.84
CA GLY A 611 -15.66 9.86 -1.08
C GLY A 611 -15.93 9.79 0.42
N ALA A 612 -17.01 10.44 0.87
CA ALA A 612 -17.42 10.44 2.25
C ALA A 612 -18.29 9.23 2.60
N VAL A 613 -18.11 8.68 3.79
CA VAL A 613 -19.04 7.76 4.45
C VAL A 613 -19.67 8.49 5.62
N ARG A 614 -21.00 8.53 5.68
CA ARG A 614 -21.76 9.26 6.70
C ARG A 614 -22.74 8.35 7.44
N LEU A 615 -22.95 8.64 8.71
CA LEU A 615 -23.88 7.92 9.60
C LEU A 615 -25.03 8.84 9.99
N TRP A 616 -26.23 8.29 10.04
CA TRP A 616 -27.46 9.02 10.33
C TRP A 616 -28.37 8.19 11.22
N SER A 617 -28.92 8.79 12.27
CA SER A 617 -29.99 8.20 13.09
C SER A 617 -31.27 9.04 12.94
N PRO A 618 -32.21 8.65 12.05
CA PRO A 618 -33.40 9.45 11.79
C PRO A 618 -34.28 9.61 13.04
N GLY A 619 -34.30 10.82 13.63
CA GLY A 619 -35.11 11.17 14.80
C GLY A 619 -34.35 11.28 16.13
N GLU A 620 -33.04 11.00 16.16
CA GLU A 620 -32.17 11.24 17.31
C GLU A 620 -31.39 12.54 17.14
N LYS A 621 -31.37 13.41 18.17
CA LYS A 621 -30.54 14.63 18.15
C LYS A 621 -29.07 14.26 18.36
N GLY A 622 -28.17 14.77 17.51
CA GLY A 622 -26.71 14.65 17.69
C GLY A 622 -26.02 13.58 16.85
N VAL A 623 -26.74 12.86 15.98
CA VAL A 623 -26.15 12.01 14.93
C VAL A 623 -26.28 12.76 13.60
N ASP A 624 -25.59 13.90 13.51
CA ASP A 624 -25.63 14.78 12.33
C ASP A 624 -24.34 14.61 11.50
N GLY A 625 -24.50 13.98 10.33
CA GLY A 625 -23.91 14.28 9.02
C GLY A 625 -22.43 14.50 8.75
N ASP A 626 -21.55 14.56 9.73
CA ASP A 626 -20.12 14.64 9.47
C ASP A 626 -19.61 13.35 8.81
N ALA A 627 -18.59 13.50 7.96
CA ALA A 627 -17.97 12.35 7.33
C ALA A 627 -17.26 11.53 8.41
N LEU A 628 -17.76 10.31 8.65
CA LEU A 628 -17.09 9.36 9.52
C LEU A 628 -15.73 8.98 8.92
N LEU A 629 -15.70 8.79 7.60
CA LEU A 629 -14.50 8.55 6.82
C LEU A 629 -14.58 9.41 5.55
N GLN A 630 -13.46 10.03 5.18
CA GLN A 630 -13.32 10.88 3.98
C GLN A 630 -12.07 10.44 3.21
N ARG A 631 -12.20 10.26 1.90
CA ARG A 631 -11.09 9.94 0.98
C ARG A 631 -11.27 10.68 -0.33
N ASP A 632 -10.18 10.89 -1.06
CA ASP A 632 -10.19 11.46 -2.42
C ASP A 632 -10.46 10.40 -3.50
N CYS A 633 -11.40 9.51 -3.19
CA CYS A 633 -11.83 8.39 -4.04
C CYS A 633 -13.32 8.17 -3.79
N PRO A 634 -14.17 7.90 -4.80
CA PRO A 634 -15.58 7.60 -4.59
C PRO A 634 -15.81 6.35 -3.73
N VAL A 635 -16.81 6.40 -2.84
CA VAL A 635 -17.32 5.20 -2.17
C VAL A 635 -18.06 4.36 -3.20
N THR A 636 -17.85 3.05 -3.23
CA THR A 636 -18.52 2.13 -4.16
C THR A 636 -19.55 1.23 -3.48
N ALA A 637 -19.33 0.91 -2.20
CA ALA A 637 -20.22 0.02 -1.46
C ALA A 637 -20.19 0.30 0.04
N VAL A 638 -21.34 0.11 0.69
CA VAL A 638 -21.45 0.06 2.16
C VAL A 638 -22.30 -1.14 2.55
N ALA A 639 -21.97 -1.77 3.68
CA ALA A 639 -22.72 -2.89 4.22
C ALA A 639 -22.75 -2.80 5.75
N ALA A 640 -23.87 -3.21 6.35
CA ALA A 640 -23.99 -3.31 7.79
C ALA A 640 -24.72 -4.59 8.20
N ALA A 641 -24.40 -5.09 9.39
CA ALA A 641 -25.05 -6.26 9.97
C ALA A 641 -25.14 -6.15 11.49
N PRO A 642 -26.17 -6.74 12.12
CA PRO A 642 -26.20 -6.87 13.57
C PRO A 642 -25.19 -7.95 13.99
N GLY A 643 -24.21 -7.58 14.82
CA GLY A 643 -23.27 -8.51 15.44
C GLY A 643 -23.59 -8.77 16.91
N ALA A 644 -22.96 -9.80 17.49
CA ALA A 644 -23.15 -10.16 18.90
C ALA A 644 -22.87 -9.00 19.89
N ASN A 645 -21.98 -8.08 19.53
CA ASN A 645 -21.55 -6.93 20.34
C ASN A 645 -21.97 -5.57 19.73
N GLY A 646 -23.03 -5.55 18.92
CA GLY A 646 -23.53 -4.35 18.25
C GLY A 646 -23.28 -4.35 16.73
N ALA A 647 -23.55 -3.20 16.10
CA ALA A 647 -23.47 -3.03 14.65
C ALA A 647 -22.05 -3.28 14.12
N LEU A 648 -21.95 -4.05 13.04
CA LEU A 648 -20.76 -4.13 12.20
C LEU A 648 -21.02 -3.31 10.95
N ILE A 649 -20.04 -2.53 10.52
CA ILE A 649 -20.14 -1.69 9.33
C ILE A 649 -18.90 -1.91 8.47
N ALA A 650 -19.10 -1.97 7.15
CA ALA A 650 -18.07 -2.00 6.16
C ALA A 650 -18.33 -0.94 5.09
N ALA A 651 -17.27 -0.32 4.60
CA ALA A 651 -17.30 0.58 3.45
C ALA A 651 -16.14 0.24 2.51
N GLY A 652 -16.39 0.39 1.21
CA GLY A 652 -15.40 0.20 0.17
C GLY A 652 -15.35 1.37 -0.80
N TRP A 653 -14.15 1.65 -1.29
CA TRP A 653 -13.88 2.71 -2.25
C TRP A 653 -13.41 2.13 -3.59
N ALA A 654 -13.46 2.94 -4.64
CA ALA A 654 -13.14 2.52 -6.00
C ALA A 654 -11.68 2.04 -6.17
N ASP A 655 -10.78 2.47 -5.27
CA ASP A 655 -9.38 2.05 -5.19
C ASP A 655 -9.16 0.69 -4.51
N GLY A 656 -10.23 0.02 -4.05
CA GLY A 656 -10.14 -1.23 -3.31
C GLY A 656 -9.75 -1.07 -1.84
N PHE A 657 -9.71 0.16 -1.31
CA PHE A 657 -9.70 0.41 0.14
C PHE A 657 -10.98 -0.15 0.74
N LEU A 658 -10.85 -0.92 1.82
CA LEU A 658 -11.98 -1.33 2.66
C LEU A 658 -11.74 -0.87 4.09
N ALA A 659 -12.76 -0.24 4.68
CA ALA A 659 -12.82 -0.01 6.12
C ALA A 659 -13.89 -0.92 6.70
N LEU A 660 -13.58 -1.60 7.80
CA LEU A 660 -14.56 -2.28 8.63
C LEU A 660 -14.42 -1.79 10.05
N TRP A 661 -15.53 -1.49 10.72
CA TRP A 661 -15.48 -1.00 12.08
C TRP A 661 -16.71 -1.39 12.87
N ARG A 662 -16.57 -1.28 14.19
CA ARG A 662 -17.66 -1.35 15.14
C ARG A 662 -17.77 0.00 15.85
N PRO A 663 -18.87 0.75 15.66
CA PRO A 663 -19.03 2.07 16.27
C PRO A 663 -18.93 2.10 17.80
N SER A 664 -19.19 0.97 18.48
CA SER A 664 -19.13 0.88 19.94
C SER A 664 -17.72 0.67 20.52
N THR A 665 -16.70 0.40 19.69
CA THR A 665 -15.35 0.07 20.19
C THR A 665 -14.22 0.90 19.59
N ASP A 666 -14.52 1.88 18.72
CA ASP A 666 -13.53 2.69 17.98
C ASP A 666 -12.43 1.85 17.30
N GLN A 667 -12.73 0.59 16.97
CA GLN A 667 -11.81 -0.31 16.28
C GLN A 667 -12.11 -0.25 14.79
N VAL A 668 -11.11 0.11 13.99
CA VAL A 668 -11.15 0.13 12.53
C VAL A 668 -10.15 -0.87 11.99
N LEU A 669 -10.62 -1.78 11.15
CA LEU A 669 -9.80 -2.61 10.29
C LEU A 669 -9.75 -1.98 8.90
N ILE A 670 -8.55 -1.75 8.40
CA ILE A 670 -8.33 -1.41 7.00
C ILE A 670 -7.91 -2.70 6.29
N VAL A 671 -8.53 -2.99 5.16
CA VAL A 671 -8.17 -4.13 4.31
C VAL A 671 -7.97 -3.64 2.89
N ARG A 672 -6.92 -4.14 2.22
CA ARG A 672 -6.72 -3.94 0.78
C ARG A 672 -6.70 -5.28 0.06
N LEU A 673 -7.67 -5.48 -0.83
CA LEU A 673 -7.84 -6.76 -1.53
C LEU A 673 -6.97 -6.86 -2.79
N GLY A 674 -6.31 -5.77 -3.22
CA GLY A 674 -5.52 -5.71 -4.46
C GLY A 674 -6.36 -5.50 -5.73
N PHE A 675 -7.68 -5.41 -5.61
CA PHE A 675 -8.59 -5.16 -6.73
C PHE A 675 -9.77 -4.25 -6.32
N PRO A 676 -10.41 -3.56 -7.29
CA PRO A 676 -11.58 -2.71 -7.02
C PRO A 676 -12.75 -3.50 -6.45
N VAL A 677 -13.40 -2.94 -5.43
CA VAL A 677 -14.61 -3.52 -4.83
C VAL A 677 -15.81 -2.76 -5.33
N ASN A 678 -16.74 -3.45 -5.97
CA ASN A 678 -17.97 -2.88 -6.51
C ASN A 678 -19.16 -3.09 -5.57
N ALA A 679 -19.15 -4.17 -4.79
CA ALA A 679 -20.26 -4.54 -3.93
C ALA A 679 -19.75 -5.20 -2.64
N LEU A 680 -20.43 -4.90 -1.53
CA LEU A 680 -20.16 -5.47 -0.22
C LEU A 680 -21.45 -6.05 0.37
N ALA A 681 -21.30 -7.12 1.13
CA ALA A 681 -22.34 -7.60 2.04
C ALA A 681 -21.69 -8.10 3.33
N LEU A 682 -22.41 -8.05 4.45
CA LEU A 682 -21.88 -8.39 5.76
C LEU A 682 -22.83 -9.33 6.49
N ALA A 683 -22.29 -10.36 7.12
CA ALA A 683 -23.04 -11.25 8.00
C ALA A 683 -22.76 -10.93 9.47
N GLY A 684 -23.72 -11.23 10.35
CA GLY A 684 -23.61 -10.95 11.80
C GLY A 684 -22.50 -11.72 12.52
N ASP A 685 -21.98 -12.78 11.92
CA ASP A 685 -20.83 -13.55 12.42
C ASP A 685 -19.48 -12.89 12.08
N GLY A 686 -19.48 -11.75 11.38
CA GLY A 686 -18.27 -11.07 10.92
C GLY A 686 -17.74 -11.55 9.58
N THR A 687 -18.50 -12.31 8.79
CA THR A 687 -18.15 -12.60 7.40
C THR A 687 -18.39 -11.37 6.52
N LEU A 688 -17.34 -10.86 5.91
CA LEU A 688 -17.42 -9.86 4.85
C LEU A 688 -17.40 -10.55 3.47
N PHE A 689 -18.42 -10.31 2.67
CA PHE A 689 -18.44 -10.66 1.26
C PHE A 689 -18.04 -9.45 0.44
N ALA A 690 -17.06 -9.62 -0.45
CA ALA A 690 -16.61 -8.58 -1.37
C ALA A 690 -16.73 -9.06 -2.81
N GLY A 691 -17.35 -8.23 -3.65
CA GLY A 691 -17.54 -8.47 -5.08
C GLY A 691 -16.82 -7.43 -5.92
N GLY A 692 -16.16 -7.87 -6.98
CA GLY A 692 -15.43 -6.98 -7.90
C GLY A 692 -15.30 -7.57 -9.30
N PRO A 693 -14.35 -7.07 -10.11
CA PRO A 693 -14.10 -7.54 -11.47
C PRO A 693 -13.76 -9.04 -11.55
N HIS A 694 -13.13 -9.57 -10.50
CA HIS A 694 -12.63 -10.96 -10.42
C HIS A 694 -13.58 -11.91 -9.67
N GLY A 695 -14.82 -11.49 -9.43
CA GLY A 695 -15.85 -12.32 -8.80
C GLY A 695 -16.09 -11.96 -7.34
N VAL A 696 -16.37 -12.98 -6.53
CA VAL A 696 -16.75 -12.83 -5.11
C VAL A 696 -15.77 -13.58 -4.22
N CYS A 697 -15.43 -12.99 -3.09
CA CYS A 697 -14.75 -13.66 -1.98
C CYS A 697 -15.47 -13.43 -0.65
N ALA A 698 -15.27 -14.35 0.29
CA ALA A 698 -15.68 -14.22 1.67
C ALA A 698 -14.47 -14.18 2.60
N LEU A 699 -14.44 -13.17 3.46
CA LEU A 699 -13.40 -12.91 4.44
C LEU A 699 -13.99 -13.10 5.84
N GLY A 700 -13.33 -13.88 6.67
CA GLY A 700 -13.63 -13.96 8.10
C GLY A 700 -12.84 -12.90 8.85
N ILE A 701 -13.55 -11.96 9.48
CA ILE A 701 -12.95 -10.85 10.24
C ILE A 701 -12.80 -11.24 11.71
N ARG A 702 -11.64 -10.95 12.30
CA ARG A 702 -11.32 -11.26 13.70
C ARG A 702 -11.25 -9.98 14.52
N PHE A 703 -12.42 -9.57 15.01
CA PHE A 703 -12.57 -8.32 15.76
C PHE A 703 -11.79 -8.29 17.08
N ASP A 704 -11.51 -9.45 17.67
CA ASP A 704 -10.68 -9.61 18.87
C ASP A 704 -9.20 -9.27 18.65
N ARG A 705 -8.77 -9.24 17.38
CA ARG A 705 -7.38 -8.94 16.98
C ARG A 705 -7.22 -7.56 16.35
N LEU A 706 -8.26 -6.73 16.38
CA LEU A 706 -8.15 -5.38 15.85
C LEU A 706 -7.31 -4.51 16.77
N PRO A 707 -6.33 -3.77 16.23
CA PRO A 707 -5.65 -2.75 16.99
C PRO A 707 -6.70 -1.77 17.51
N ARG A 708 -6.66 -1.45 18.80
CA ARG A 708 -7.42 -0.32 19.33
C ARG A 708 -6.78 0.95 18.75
N LEU A 709 -7.57 1.89 18.25
CA LEU A 709 -7.03 3.21 17.92
C LEU A 709 -6.36 3.77 19.18
N PRO A 710 -5.16 4.36 19.08
CA PRO A 710 -4.58 5.07 20.21
C PRO A 710 -5.58 6.16 20.64
N SER A 711 -5.93 6.14 21.93
CA SER A 711 -6.86 7.08 22.58
C SER A 711 -6.40 8.52 22.51
#